data_AF-A0A495VZY6-F1
#
_entry.id   AF-A0A495VZY6-F1
#
_cell.length_a   1.000
_cell.length_b   1.000
_cell.length_c   1.000
_cell.angle_alpha   90.00
_cell.angle_beta   90.00
_cell.angle_gamma   90.00
#
_symmetry.space_group_name_H-M   'P 1'
#
loop_
_entity.id
_entity.type
_entity.pdbx_description
1 polymer ?
#
loop_
_entity_poly.entity_id
_entity_poly.type
_entity_poly.pdbx_seq_one_letter_code
_entity_poly.pdbx_strand_id
1 'polypeptide(L)'
;MRQPTAPQPTAPQPPAPQVPAPYPPAPPQDPAPRPQAPASPPAAPPPPAPPASPVRTKTGKPSWVPAGTTVRVDGRELPGGMLYFGKLHRSERVDDRHVEVIDPTLPVDWKKPDLLGRSMGYWPAYHSITPQARAAYLSWLQGGKRDPDAYIGHVFLYFYGLERRALVDARHDPAAQADLPAILDEVVRLRSLYGDNRSFHGYATGFEQVLRLLLSDGNEAPPDPAEHDHWQPPAALRAGIGRFADAKRPVPADWAWSWAMSHPDIYPRTPAKRCPDEFRELFTTRYRARHGEGLVVRPLKARVTVDYRPASGGLDTVTVTADLPDVITAAAPTKALKALVESCSDDLDAYSRLLGRQPEAAGTLPALALLPDELFTAAPDGLAPVRELVARVLPDGVRQARFELADLTSLWPARTPGKFVKADAVGVAQLLDRLGVGLEPDVRMGGPVQSAGPAVLFRLTAAQPATATPEYVAATTLLHLAAVVSAADDDVSAAERDHLVSHLESSLHLTPGERLRLIAHLDWLLASTLKLTGLTKRLGALTTAQRARVAGFATAIAAVDGVVSPAEVDTLRKIYKLLGQEPDSVYAELHALAASARPTPATDPVVVLPASTGPSGYLLPPAPEVRAEPTGAVRLDPALVEAKMRESAAVAALLSDVFEDEPEEAPPAPVVAVAAVGPLDAAHSALVRVLVTRTSWSRAEFEARCAEAGLLPEGALDVVNEAAVEVSDEPLIEDDGDGFVINDYARGELLA
;
A
#
# COMPACT_ATOMS: atom_id res chain seq x y z
N MET A 1 -58.59 -42.55 25.56
CA MET A 1 -58.47 -43.22 24.23
C MET A 1 -57.03 -43.63 24.04
N ARG A 2 -56.81 -44.83 23.48
CA ARG A 2 -55.70 -45.74 23.82
C ARG A 2 -54.28 -45.18 23.67
N GLN A 3 -53.51 -45.42 24.72
CA GLN A 3 -52.07 -45.20 24.90
C GLN A 3 -51.20 -46.21 24.10
N PRO A 4 -49.88 -45.96 24.03
CA PRO A 4 -48.93 -46.60 23.11
C PRO A 4 -48.25 -47.84 23.71
N THR A 5 -47.55 -48.62 22.87
CA THR A 5 -46.59 -49.66 23.32
C THR A 5 -45.41 -49.74 22.35
N ALA A 6 -44.20 -49.60 22.89
CA ALA A 6 -42.90 -49.81 22.22
C ALA A 6 -42.64 -51.32 21.98
N PRO A 7 -41.63 -51.70 21.16
CA PRO A 7 -40.29 -51.92 21.73
C PRO A 7 -39.06 -51.64 20.81
N GLN A 8 -38.02 -51.09 21.44
CA GLN A 8 -36.58 -51.42 21.52
C GLN A 8 -35.89 -52.51 20.63
N PRO A 9 -34.53 -52.61 20.61
CA PRO A 9 -33.65 -52.21 19.50
C PRO A 9 -32.73 -53.35 18.95
N THR A 10 -32.04 -53.12 17.84
CA THR A 10 -30.86 -53.95 17.45
C THR A 10 -29.85 -53.18 16.59
N ALA A 11 -28.59 -53.20 17.03
CA ALA A 11 -27.38 -52.82 16.29
C ALA A 11 -26.65 -54.12 15.82
N PRO A 12 -25.44 -54.06 15.24
CA PRO A 12 -25.10 -53.65 13.86
C PRO A 12 -24.50 -54.82 13.04
N GLN A 13 -24.48 -54.72 11.71
CA GLN A 13 -23.73 -55.62 10.82
C GLN A 13 -22.75 -54.85 9.91
N PRO A 14 -21.60 -55.46 9.53
CA PRO A 14 -20.41 -54.80 8.99
C PRO A 14 -20.50 -54.44 7.49
N PRO A 15 -19.58 -53.60 6.97
CA PRO A 15 -19.76 -52.93 5.68
C PRO A 15 -19.39 -53.83 4.50
N ALA A 16 -20.22 -53.79 3.46
CA ALA A 16 -19.94 -54.30 2.13
C ALA A 16 -19.60 -53.11 1.18
N PRO A 17 -18.83 -53.33 0.11
CA PRO A 17 -18.03 -52.29 -0.56
C PRO A 17 -18.87 -51.27 -1.32
N GLN A 18 -18.59 -49.98 -1.11
CA GLN A 18 -19.19 -48.86 -1.85
C GLN A 18 -18.40 -48.60 -3.14
N VAL A 19 -19.06 -48.89 -4.27
CA VAL A 19 -18.75 -48.35 -5.60
C VAL A 19 -19.67 -47.12 -5.80
N PRO A 20 -19.18 -45.98 -6.32
CA PRO A 20 -19.92 -44.73 -6.35
C PRO A 20 -21.05 -44.71 -7.40
N ALA A 21 -22.16 -44.07 -7.03
CA ALA A 21 -23.38 -43.87 -7.82
C ALA A 21 -23.43 -42.44 -8.41
N PRO A 22 -24.35 -42.12 -9.35
CA PRO A 22 -23.98 -41.57 -10.66
C PRO A 22 -24.48 -40.14 -10.95
N TYR A 23 -23.86 -39.52 -11.97
CA TYR A 23 -24.22 -38.23 -12.55
C TYR A 23 -25.55 -38.27 -13.35
N PRO A 24 -26.30 -37.15 -13.42
CA PRO A 24 -27.60 -37.04 -14.12
C PRO A 24 -27.49 -36.90 -15.66
N PRO A 25 -28.61 -37.05 -16.41
CA PRO A 25 -28.64 -37.67 -17.75
C PRO A 25 -28.72 -36.70 -18.93
N ALA A 26 -28.33 -37.19 -20.11
CA ALA A 26 -28.42 -36.54 -21.42
C ALA A 26 -29.76 -36.83 -22.15
N PRO A 27 -30.30 -35.89 -22.96
CA PRO A 27 -31.50 -36.12 -23.77
C PRO A 27 -31.21 -36.74 -25.17
N PRO A 28 -32.26 -37.27 -25.86
CA PRO A 28 -32.17 -38.48 -26.68
C PRO A 28 -32.00 -38.27 -28.19
N GLN A 29 -31.54 -39.32 -28.88
CA GLN A 29 -31.43 -39.45 -30.34
C GLN A 29 -32.67 -40.13 -30.96
N ASP A 30 -32.99 -39.77 -32.20
CA ASP A 30 -33.86 -40.51 -33.13
C ASP A 30 -33.17 -40.62 -34.52
N PRO A 31 -33.58 -41.55 -35.42
CA PRO A 31 -32.65 -42.31 -36.26
C PRO A 31 -32.64 -41.93 -37.75
N ALA A 32 -31.61 -42.47 -38.42
CA ALA A 32 -31.08 -42.16 -39.75
C ALA A 32 -31.95 -42.47 -40.99
N PRO A 33 -31.58 -41.90 -42.16
CA PRO A 33 -31.72 -42.56 -43.45
C PRO A 33 -30.37 -42.81 -44.17
N ARG A 34 -30.24 -43.99 -44.80
CA ARG A 34 -29.31 -44.34 -45.90
C ARG A 34 -30.02 -44.13 -47.25
N PRO A 35 -29.38 -44.35 -48.41
CA PRO A 35 -28.08 -43.89 -48.89
C PRO A 35 -28.22 -43.15 -50.25
N GLN A 36 -27.42 -42.10 -50.50
CA GLN A 36 -27.25 -41.55 -51.85
C GLN A 36 -25.81 -41.75 -52.33
N ALA A 37 -25.68 -42.00 -53.63
CA ALA A 37 -24.49 -42.36 -54.39
C ALA A 37 -23.25 -41.51 -54.07
N PRO A 38 -22.02 -42.04 -54.23
CA PRO A 38 -20.80 -41.31 -53.89
C PRO A 38 -20.68 -40.10 -54.82
N ALA A 39 -20.94 -38.92 -54.27
CA ALA A 39 -20.48 -37.67 -54.86
C ALA A 39 -18.95 -37.66 -54.81
N SER A 40 -18.34 -37.27 -55.92
CA SER A 40 -16.89 -37.17 -56.12
C SER A 40 -16.19 -36.51 -54.92
N PRO A 41 -14.98 -36.98 -54.55
CA PRO A 41 -14.25 -36.41 -53.42
C PRO A 41 -14.04 -34.91 -53.62
N PRO A 42 -14.07 -34.11 -52.54
CA PRO A 42 -13.74 -32.69 -52.60
C PRO A 42 -12.35 -32.55 -53.22
N ALA A 43 -12.22 -31.67 -54.21
CA ALA A 43 -10.95 -31.36 -54.83
C ALA A 43 -9.93 -31.05 -53.73
N ALA A 44 -8.83 -31.82 -53.73
CA ALA A 44 -7.72 -31.61 -52.81
C ALA A 44 -7.31 -30.12 -52.85
N PRO A 45 -6.86 -29.54 -51.71
CA PRO A 45 -6.25 -28.23 -51.73
C PRO A 45 -5.15 -28.22 -52.81
N PRO A 46 -5.02 -27.14 -53.61
CA PRO A 46 -3.99 -27.08 -54.63
C PRO A 46 -2.65 -27.39 -53.96
N PRO A 47 -1.78 -28.20 -54.59
CA PRO A 47 -0.47 -28.47 -54.03
C PRO A 47 0.24 -27.14 -53.76
N PRO A 48 1.10 -27.07 -52.73
CA PRO A 48 1.92 -25.88 -52.50
C PRO A 48 2.54 -25.48 -53.84
N ALA A 49 2.39 -24.20 -54.18
CA ALA A 49 2.93 -23.68 -55.42
C ALA A 49 4.39 -24.16 -55.54
N PRO A 50 4.81 -24.71 -56.70
CA PRO A 50 6.20 -25.11 -56.86
C PRO A 50 7.10 -23.92 -56.50
N PRO A 51 8.28 -24.14 -55.90
CA PRO A 51 9.22 -23.06 -55.63
C PRO A 51 9.35 -22.26 -56.92
N ALA A 52 9.14 -20.94 -56.82
CA ALA A 52 9.20 -20.05 -57.96
C ALA A 52 10.46 -20.40 -58.75
N SER A 53 10.29 -20.73 -60.03
CA SER A 53 11.39 -21.00 -60.95
C SER A 53 12.47 -19.93 -60.76
N PRO A 54 13.77 -20.28 -60.70
CA PRO A 54 14.81 -19.31 -60.44
C PRO A 54 14.72 -18.21 -61.47
N VAL A 55 14.30 -17.02 -61.03
CA VAL A 55 14.32 -15.83 -61.87
C VAL A 55 15.77 -15.62 -62.22
N ARG A 56 16.10 -15.85 -63.50
CA ARG A 56 17.37 -15.45 -64.09
C ARG A 56 17.42 -13.93 -64.00
N THR A 57 17.95 -13.39 -62.90
CA THR A 57 18.15 -11.96 -62.74
C THR A 57 19.15 -11.53 -63.81
N LYS A 58 18.64 -10.89 -64.87
CA LYS A 58 19.47 -10.16 -65.81
C LYS A 58 20.30 -9.19 -64.97
N THR A 59 21.61 -9.11 -65.20
CA THR A 59 22.50 -8.12 -64.60
C THR A 59 22.12 -6.72 -65.10
N GLY A 60 21.03 -6.19 -64.55
CA GLY A 60 20.47 -4.87 -64.83
C GLY A 60 20.96 -3.84 -63.83
N LYS A 61 20.31 -2.67 -63.84
CA LYS A 61 20.52 -1.63 -62.82
C LYS A 61 20.24 -2.19 -61.42
N PRO A 62 20.87 -1.64 -60.37
CA PRO A 62 20.58 -2.01 -58.99
C PRO A 62 19.08 -1.94 -58.70
N SER A 63 18.53 -3.00 -58.10
CA SER A 63 17.12 -3.09 -57.75
C SER A 63 16.94 -3.88 -56.46
N TRP A 64 15.86 -3.59 -55.74
CA TRP A 64 15.47 -4.31 -54.54
C TRP A 64 15.02 -5.74 -54.89
N VAL A 65 15.52 -6.70 -54.12
CA VAL A 65 15.12 -8.11 -54.18
C VAL A 65 14.19 -8.38 -53.00
N PRO A 66 12.89 -8.67 -53.24
CA PRO A 66 11.92 -8.87 -52.16
C PRO A 66 12.23 -10.08 -51.28
N ALA A 67 11.64 -10.11 -50.09
CA ALA A 67 11.71 -11.24 -49.17
C ALA A 67 11.32 -12.56 -49.85
N GLY A 68 12.02 -13.64 -49.52
CA GLY A 68 11.80 -14.98 -50.09
C GLY A 68 12.34 -15.17 -51.51
N THR A 69 12.88 -14.13 -52.16
CA THR A 69 13.45 -14.24 -53.51
C THR A 69 14.91 -14.67 -53.44
N THR A 70 15.31 -15.64 -54.28
CA THR A 70 16.70 -16.11 -54.38
C THR A 70 17.43 -15.44 -55.54
N VAL A 71 18.67 -14.98 -55.32
CA VAL A 71 19.56 -14.45 -56.37
C VAL A 71 20.84 -15.28 -56.49
N ARG A 72 21.60 -15.07 -57.57
CA ARG A 72 22.82 -15.83 -57.86
C ARG A 72 24.04 -14.93 -58.08
N VAL A 73 25.16 -15.26 -57.43
CA VAL A 73 26.49 -14.64 -57.62
C VAL A 73 27.51 -15.75 -57.86
N ASP A 74 28.27 -15.68 -58.96
CA ASP A 74 29.28 -16.69 -59.34
C ASP A 74 28.77 -18.15 -59.23
N GLY A 75 27.52 -18.40 -59.62
CA GLY A 75 26.90 -19.72 -59.57
C GLY A 75 26.45 -20.20 -58.19
N ARG A 76 26.63 -19.40 -57.12
CA ARG A 76 26.10 -19.67 -55.78
C ARG A 76 24.75 -18.99 -55.58
N GLU A 77 23.87 -19.64 -54.85
CA GLU A 77 22.53 -19.13 -54.53
C GLU A 77 22.54 -18.39 -53.19
N LEU A 78 21.94 -17.21 -53.17
CA LEU A 78 21.71 -16.38 -51.99
C LEU A 78 20.20 -16.38 -51.72
N PRO A 79 19.71 -17.19 -50.77
CA PRO A 79 18.30 -17.30 -50.48
C PRO A 79 17.78 -16.13 -49.62
N GLY A 80 16.46 -15.93 -49.64
CA GLY A 80 15.74 -15.07 -48.69
C GLY A 80 15.58 -13.60 -49.09
N GLY A 81 16.40 -13.06 -49.99
CA GLY A 81 16.24 -11.69 -50.51
C GLY A 81 16.44 -10.60 -49.44
N MET A 82 15.64 -9.54 -49.54
CA MET A 82 15.71 -8.29 -48.76
C MET A 82 17.04 -7.53 -48.92
N LEU A 83 17.49 -7.39 -50.17
CA LEU A 83 18.78 -6.79 -50.49
C LEU A 83 18.73 -6.05 -51.83
N TYR A 84 19.67 -5.14 -52.05
CA TYR A 84 19.85 -4.52 -53.36
C TYR A 84 20.84 -5.32 -54.20
N PHE A 85 20.44 -5.63 -55.43
CA PHE A 85 21.23 -6.43 -56.36
C PHE A 85 21.24 -5.82 -57.75
N GLY A 86 22.42 -5.70 -58.35
CA GLY A 86 22.57 -5.25 -59.74
C GLY A 86 23.90 -4.57 -60.01
N LYS A 87 24.17 -4.29 -61.28
CA LYS A 87 25.45 -3.75 -61.73
C LYS A 87 25.51 -2.25 -61.48
N LEU A 88 26.54 -1.80 -60.75
CA LEU A 88 26.84 -0.37 -60.59
C LEU A 88 27.73 0.13 -61.73
N HIS A 89 27.48 1.36 -62.19
CA HIS A 89 28.43 2.07 -63.03
C HIS A 89 29.65 2.47 -62.22
N ARG A 90 30.82 2.58 -62.85
CA ARG A 90 32.07 2.90 -62.14
C ARG A 90 32.02 4.25 -61.42
N SER A 91 31.27 5.21 -61.95
CA SER A 91 31.04 6.53 -61.33
C SER A 91 30.13 6.49 -60.11
N GLU A 92 29.36 5.42 -59.91
CA GLU A 92 28.46 5.22 -58.77
C GLU A 92 29.13 4.49 -57.60
N ARG A 93 30.36 4.01 -57.79
CA ARG A 93 31.16 3.31 -56.76
C ARG A 93 31.92 4.34 -55.92
N VAL A 94 31.19 5.01 -55.04
CA VAL A 94 31.72 6.01 -54.11
C VAL A 94 31.33 5.58 -52.70
N ASP A 95 32.25 5.70 -51.74
CA ASP A 95 32.10 5.13 -50.39
C ASP A 95 30.90 5.69 -49.59
N ASP A 96 30.25 6.74 -50.07
CA ASP A 96 29.07 7.39 -49.47
C ASP A 96 27.78 7.15 -50.28
N ARG A 97 27.77 6.27 -51.29
CA ARG A 97 26.57 6.00 -52.11
C ARG A 97 26.48 4.55 -52.54
N HIS A 98 25.26 4.01 -52.55
CA HIS A 98 24.98 2.64 -53.01
C HIS A 98 25.85 1.58 -52.31
N VAL A 99 26.20 1.85 -51.05
CA VAL A 99 27.11 1.03 -50.24
C VAL A 99 26.56 -0.38 -50.01
N GLU A 100 25.24 -0.49 -49.97
CA GLU A 100 24.43 -1.70 -49.76
C GLU A 100 24.29 -2.59 -51.01
N VAL A 101 24.64 -2.09 -52.19
CA VAL A 101 24.33 -2.77 -53.46
C VAL A 101 25.32 -3.90 -53.73
N ILE A 102 24.79 -5.11 -53.86
CA ILE A 102 25.54 -6.28 -54.32
C ILE A 102 25.69 -6.19 -55.85
N ASP A 103 26.87 -5.77 -56.30
CA ASP A 103 27.26 -5.80 -57.71
C ASP A 103 27.86 -7.18 -58.08
N PRO A 104 27.12 -8.04 -58.81
CA PRO A 104 27.59 -9.38 -59.15
C PRO A 104 28.74 -9.39 -60.17
N THR A 105 29.12 -8.24 -60.71
CA THR A 105 30.22 -8.11 -61.68
C THR A 105 31.59 -7.88 -61.01
N LEU A 106 31.60 -7.67 -59.69
CA LEU A 106 32.83 -7.46 -58.94
C LEU A 106 33.53 -8.79 -58.61
N PRO A 107 34.88 -8.83 -58.58
CA PRO A 107 35.61 -10.04 -58.26
C PRO A 107 35.33 -10.53 -56.83
N VAL A 108 35.16 -11.85 -56.69
CA VAL A 108 34.96 -12.55 -55.41
C VAL A 108 36.00 -13.67 -55.29
N ASP A 109 36.73 -13.71 -54.17
CA ASP A 109 37.73 -14.75 -53.90
C ASP A 109 37.17 -15.82 -52.95
N TRP A 110 36.44 -16.77 -53.53
CA TRP A 110 35.84 -17.89 -52.79
C TRP A 110 36.86 -18.86 -52.17
N LYS A 111 38.14 -18.80 -52.56
CA LYS A 111 39.17 -19.70 -52.04
C LYS A 111 39.72 -19.25 -50.69
N LYS A 112 39.67 -17.94 -50.42
CA LYS A 112 40.21 -17.33 -49.19
C LYS A 112 39.23 -16.30 -48.62
N PRO A 113 38.01 -16.70 -48.22
CA PRO A 113 37.06 -15.77 -47.62
C PRO A 113 37.62 -15.19 -46.32
N ASP A 114 37.51 -13.87 -46.15
CA ASP A 114 37.91 -13.16 -44.94
C ASP A 114 36.81 -13.24 -43.88
N LEU A 115 36.61 -14.44 -43.31
CA LEU A 115 35.52 -14.70 -42.35
C LEU A 115 35.62 -13.85 -41.07
N LEU A 116 36.83 -13.43 -40.71
CA LEU A 116 37.10 -12.59 -39.54
C LEU A 116 36.97 -11.08 -39.83
N GLY A 117 36.70 -10.69 -41.08
CA GLY A 117 36.53 -9.28 -41.47
C GLY A 117 37.77 -8.42 -41.33
N ARG A 118 38.99 -8.99 -41.35
CA ARG A 118 40.25 -8.25 -41.10
C ARG A 118 40.55 -7.19 -42.15
N SER A 119 40.03 -7.37 -43.36
CA SER A 119 40.20 -6.46 -44.50
C SER A 119 39.01 -5.51 -44.70
N MET A 120 38.01 -5.56 -43.80
CA MET A 120 36.83 -4.71 -43.87
C MET A 120 36.98 -3.50 -42.96
N GLY A 121 36.69 -2.31 -43.49
CA GLY A 121 36.67 -1.06 -42.71
C GLY A 121 35.44 -0.96 -41.81
N TYR A 122 35.44 0.03 -40.91
CA TYR A 122 34.35 0.23 -39.94
C TYR A 122 33.00 0.60 -40.59
N TRP A 123 33.01 1.29 -41.73
CA TRP A 123 31.83 1.61 -42.55
C TRP A 123 31.99 0.99 -43.95
N PRO A 124 31.68 -0.30 -44.13
CA PRO A 124 31.97 -0.98 -45.39
C PRO A 124 31.00 -0.62 -46.51
N ALA A 125 31.52 -0.47 -47.72
CA ALA A 125 30.72 -0.45 -48.95
C ALA A 125 31.03 -1.71 -49.77
N TYR A 126 30.00 -2.42 -50.25
CA TYR A 126 30.19 -3.68 -50.99
C TYR A 126 31.14 -3.53 -52.20
N HIS A 127 31.05 -2.40 -52.89
CA HIS A 127 31.91 -2.15 -54.05
C HIS A 127 33.37 -1.85 -53.69
N SER A 128 33.68 -1.47 -52.45
CA SER A 128 35.02 -1.07 -52.00
C SER A 128 35.73 -2.13 -51.16
N ILE A 129 35.01 -3.08 -50.56
CA ILE A 129 35.61 -4.19 -49.83
C ILE A 129 36.39 -5.14 -50.74
N THR A 130 37.36 -5.86 -50.18
CA THR A 130 38.23 -6.78 -50.92
C THR A 130 37.43 -7.98 -51.50
N PRO A 131 37.94 -8.66 -52.55
CA PRO A 131 37.31 -9.88 -53.06
C PRO A 131 37.13 -10.97 -51.99
N GLN A 132 38.05 -11.05 -51.02
CA GLN A 132 37.99 -11.98 -49.89
C GLN A 132 36.87 -11.62 -48.91
N ALA A 133 36.70 -10.34 -48.61
CA ALA A 133 35.61 -9.84 -47.78
C ALA A 133 34.24 -10.01 -48.45
N ARG A 134 34.14 -9.79 -49.78
CA ARG A 134 32.90 -10.11 -50.53
C ARG A 134 32.55 -11.60 -50.40
N ALA A 135 33.53 -12.48 -50.53
CA ALA A 135 33.30 -13.92 -50.40
C ALA A 135 32.76 -14.30 -49.01
N ALA A 136 33.29 -13.69 -47.95
CA ALA A 136 32.80 -13.90 -46.59
C ALA A 136 31.36 -13.38 -46.40
N TYR A 137 31.08 -12.14 -46.81
CA TYR A 137 29.74 -11.54 -46.75
C TYR A 137 28.70 -12.38 -47.51
N LEU A 138 29.01 -12.77 -48.75
CA LEU A 138 28.10 -13.57 -49.57
C LEU A 138 27.92 -14.99 -48.99
N SER A 139 28.93 -15.54 -48.33
CA SER A 139 28.80 -16.83 -47.61
C SER A 139 27.86 -16.72 -46.42
N TRP A 140 27.90 -15.60 -45.68
CA TRP A 140 26.96 -15.33 -44.59
C TRP A 140 25.51 -15.17 -45.10
N LEU A 141 25.30 -14.46 -46.21
CA LEU A 141 24.00 -14.38 -46.89
C LEU A 141 23.51 -15.76 -47.35
N GLN A 142 24.40 -16.57 -47.95
CA GLN A 142 24.11 -17.95 -48.36
C GLN A 142 23.70 -18.83 -47.17
N GLY A 143 24.33 -18.63 -46.01
CA GLY A 143 24.01 -19.32 -44.75
C GLY A 143 22.66 -18.93 -44.14
N GLY A 144 21.93 -17.97 -44.72
CA GLY A 144 20.64 -17.52 -44.24
C GLY A 144 20.72 -16.43 -43.16
N LYS A 145 21.83 -15.68 -43.07
CA LYS A 145 21.97 -14.53 -42.17
C LYS A 145 21.73 -14.85 -40.69
N ARG A 146 22.23 -16.01 -40.24
CA ARG A 146 21.93 -16.60 -38.92
C ARG A 146 23.13 -17.12 -38.16
N ASP A 147 24.33 -16.99 -38.72
CA ASP A 147 25.56 -17.40 -38.04
C ASP A 147 25.84 -16.41 -36.89
N PRO A 148 25.76 -16.83 -35.61
CA PRO A 148 25.93 -15.93 -34.48
C PRO A 148 27.36 -15.38 -34.38
N ASP A 149 28.36 -16.09 -34.92
CA ASP A 149 29.77 -15.70 -34.88
C ASP A 149 30.19 -14.86 -36.10
N ALA A 150 29.24 -14.46 -36.95
CA ALA A 150 29.51 -13.66 -38.12
C ALA A 150 30.18 -12.32 -37.75
N TYR A 151 31.22 -11.94 -38.49
CA TYR A 151 31.80 -10.60 -38.37
C TYR A 151 30.71 -9.51 -38.56
N ILE A 152 30.57 -8.63 -37.57
CA ILE A 152 29.43 -7.70 -37.48
C ILE A 152 29.32 -6.75 -38.68
N GLY A 153 30.42 -6.44 -39.38
CA GLY A 153 30.38 -5.62 -40.59
C GLY A 153 29.55 -6.23 -41.73
N HIS A 154 29.41 -7.56 -41.77
CA HIS A 154 28.51 -8.24 -42.71
C HIS A 154 27.03 -7.93 -42.40
N VAL A 155 26.68 -7.93 -41.11
CA VAL A 155 25.33 -7.63 -40.63
C VAL A 155 25.01 -6.17 -40.95
N PHE A 156 25.92 -5.24 -40.67
CA PHE A 156 25.77 -3.82 -41.03
C PHE A 156 25.59 -3.61 -42.53
N LEU A 157 26.41 -4.23 -43.36
CA LEU A 157 26.31 -4.08 -44.82
C LEU A 157 24.94 -4.50 -45.38
N TYR A 158 24.36 -5.57 -44.82
CA TYR A 158 22.99 -5.98 -45.14
C TYR A 158 21.94 -5.01 -44.56
N PHE A 159 22.14 -4.59 -43.30
CA PHE A 159 21.27 -3.65 -42.60
C PHE A 159 21.12 -2.31 -43.36
N TYR A 160 22.17 -1.84 -44.03
CA TYR A 160 22.13 -0.62 -44.87
C TYR A 160 21.07 -0.70 -45.98
N GLY A 161 20.84 -1.89 -46.53
CA GLY A 161 19.78 -2.13 -47.51
C GLY A 161 18.38 -2.00 -46.90
N LEU A 162 18.19 -2.50 -45.68
CA LEU A 162 16.93 -2.36 -44.94
C LEU A 162 16.62 -0.89 -44.65
N GLU A 163 17.62 -0.15 -44.18
CA GLU A 163 17.52 1.29 -43.91
C GLU A 163 17.16 2.07 -45.17
N ARG A 164 17.87 1.83 -46.28
CA ARG A 164 17.56 2.49 -47.54
C ARG A 164 16.13 2.20 -48.00
N ARG A 165 15.70 0.95 -47.95
CA ARG A 165 14.36 0.54 -48.40
C ARG A 165 13.27 1.24 -47.59
N ALA A 166 13.43 1.31 -46.27
CA ALA A 166 12.45 1.92 -45.39
C ALA A 166 12.51 3.46 -45.37
N LEU A 167 13.69 4.05 -45.37
CA LEU A 167 13.88 5.48 -45.13
C LEU A 167 13.91 6.30 -46.41
N VAL A 168 14.28 5.71 -47.55
CA VAL A 168 14.39 6.40 -48.85
C VAL A 168 13.28 5.95 -49.78
N ASP A 169 13.23 4.66 -50.12
CA ASP A 169 12.31 4.18 -51.15
C ASP A 169 10.84 4.29 -50.71
N ALA A 170 10.51 3.90 -49.47
CA ALA A 170 9.14 3.93 -48.95
C ALA A 170 8.51 5.33 -48.85
N ARG A 171 9.29 6.41 -48.99
CA ARG A 171 8.74 7.76 -49.08
C ARG A 171 7.93 8.00 -50.35
N HIS A 172 8.23 7.25 -51.42
CA HIS A 172 7.69 7.51 -52.76
C HIS A 172 7.20 6.24 -53.49
N ASP A 173 7.56 5.05 -53.00
CA ASP A 173 7.19 3.76 -53.60
C ASP A 173 6.24 2.96 -52.68
N PRO A 174 4.96 2.77 -53.06
CA PRO A 174 4.03 1.94 -52.31
C PRO A 174 4.48 0.47 -52.15
N ALA A 175 5.25 -0.07 -53.10
CA ALA A 175 5.80 -1.42 -52.96
C ALA A 175 6.86 -1.49 -51.85
N ALA A 176 7.64 -0.42 -51.67
CA ALA A 176 8.58 -0.30 -50.55
C ALA A 176 7.88 -0.11 -49.21
N GLN A 177 6.74 0.60 -49.19
CA GLN A 177 5.90 0.72 -47.99
C GLN A 177 5.35 -0.65 -47.57
N ALA A 178 4.95 -1.49 -48.52
CA ALA A 178 4.47 -2.84 -48.25
C ALA A 178 5.56 -3.78 -47.70
N ASP A 179 6.84 -3.47 -47.90
CA ASP A 179 7.97 -4.24 -47.35
C ASP A 179 8.24 -3.93 -45.87
N LEU A 180 7.74 -2.81 -45.33
CA LEU A 180 8.07 -2.35 -43.97
C LEU A 180 7.78 -3.37 -42.86
N PRO A 181 6.64 -4.11 -42.85
CA PRO A 181 6.40 -5.13 -41.82
C PRO A 181 7.46 -6.23 -41.83
N ALA A 182 7.83 -6.74 -43.02
CA ALA A 182 8.86 -7.76 -43.15
C ALA A 182 10.25 -7.23 -42.76
N ILE A 183 10.53 -5.95 -43.02
CA ILE A 183 11.75 -5.27 -42.58
C ILE A 183 11.79 -5.18 -41.05
N LEU A 184 10.68 -4.82 -40.39
CA LEU A 184 10.61 -4.80 -38.93
C LEU A 184 10.90 -6.18 -38.33
N ASP A 185 10.27 -7.23 -38.85
CA ASP A 185 10.51 -8.61 -38.39
C ASP A 185 11.99 -9.02 -38.54
N GLU A 186 12.62 -8.64 -39.65
CA GLU A 186 14.03 -8.90 -39.89
C GLU A 186 14.94 -8.11 -38.95
N VAL A 187 14.63 -6.85 -38.66
CA VAL A 187 15.38 -6.03 -37.69
C VAL A 187 15.30 -6.64 -36.28
N VAL A 188 14.10 -7.05 -35.85
CA VAL A 188 13.90 -7.73 -34.56
C VAL A 188 14.69 -9.04 -34.52
N ARG A 189 14.66 -9.84 -35.59
CA ARG A 189 15.44 -11.09 -35.69
C ARG A 189 16.94 -10.82 -35.61
N LEU A 190 17.47 -9.86 -36.37
CA LEU A 190 18.89 -9.51 -36.32
C LEU A 190 19.30 -9.00 -34.94
N ARG A 191 18.47 -8.18 -34.28
CA ARG A 191 18.73 -7.72 -32.91
C ARG A 191 18.76 -8.89 -31.92
N SER A 192 17.91 -9.90 -32.08
CA SER A 192 17.96 -11.09 -31.23
C SER A 192 19.23 -11.93 -31.39
N LEU A 193 19.85 -11.90 -32.58
CA LEU A 193 21.06 -12.68 -32.87
C LEU A 193 22.36 -11.93 -32.58
N TYR A 194 22.37 -10.61 -32.80
CA TYR A 194 23.57 -9.78 -32.80
C TYR A 194 23.51 -8.61 -31.82
N GLY A 195 22.47 -8.56 -30.97
CA GLY A 195 22.21 -7.48 -30.02
C GLY A 195 23.26 -7.32 -28.92
N ASP A 196 24.12 -8.32 -28.70
CA ASP A 196 25.25 -8.22 -27.77
C ASP A 196 26.32 -7.23 -28.27
N ASN A 197 26.36 -6.97 -29.59
CA ASN A 197 27.21 -5.92 -30.14
C ASN A 197 26.59 -4.54 -29.84
N ARG A 198 27.20 -3.79 -28.92
CA ARG A 198 26.72 -2.48 -28.46
C ARG A 198 26.40 -1.50 -29.60
N SER A 199 27.26 -1.41 -30.62
CA SER A 199 27.03 -0.49 -31.75
C SER A 199 25.82 -0.92 -32.57
N PHE A 200 25.73 -2.21 -32.93
CA PHE A 200 24.59 -2.71 -33.69
C PHE A 200 23.29 -2.59 -32.90
N HIS A 201 23.32 -2.89 -31.59
CA HIS A 201 22.17 -2.73 -30.70
C HIS A 201 21.59 -1.31 -30.76
N GLY A 202 22.44 -0.28 -30.66
CA GLY A 202 22.00 1.12 -30.72
C GLY A 202 21.31 1.46 -32.04
N TYR A 203 21.93 1.13 -33.18
CA TYR A 203 21.36 1.40 -34.50
C TYR A 203 20.07 0.61 -34.77
N ALA A 204 20.05 -0.68 -34.41
CA ALA A 204 18.88 -1.54 -34.60
C ALA A 204 17.69 -1.08 -33.75
N THR A 205 17.93 -0.74 -32.48
CA THR A 205 16.89 -0.21 -31.59
C THR A 205 16.34 1.13 -32.09
N GLY A 206 17.21 2.05 -32.54
CA GLY A 206 16.76 3.31 -33.13
C GLY A 206 15.94 3.11 -34.42
N PHE A 207 16.38 2.20 -35.29
CA PHE A 207 15.66 1.92 -36.54
C PHE A 207 14.31 1.24 -36.30
N GLU A 208 14.26 0.32 -35.34
CA GLU A 208 13.03 -0.32 -34.92
C GLU A 208 12.00 0.71 -34.42
N GLN A 209 12.41 1.73 -33.66
CA GLN A 209 11.50 2.80 -33.22
C GLN A 209 10.91 3.55 -34.42
N VAL A 210 11.71 3.84 -35.45
CA VAL A 210 11.23 4.46 -36.69
C VAL A 210 10.22 3.56 -37.41
N LEU A 211 10.56 2.28 -37.60
CA LEU A 211 9.68 1.32 -38.28
C LEU A 211 8.35 1.14 -37.54
N ARG A 212 8.39 1.01 -36.21
CA ARG A 212 7.18 0.92 -35.39
C ARG A 212 6.32 2.18 -35.49
N LEU A 213 6.91 3.36 -35.55
CA LEU A 213 6.16 4.60 -35.76
C LEU A 213 5.49 4.63 -37.14
N LEU A 214 6.19 4.22 -38.19
CA LEU A 214 5.68 4.18 -39.57
C LEU A 214 4.57 3.14 -39.76
N LEU A 215 4.67 2.00 -39.07
CA LEU A 215 3.72 0.90 -39.14
C LEU A 215 2.55 1.06 -38.17
N SER A 216 2.57 2.10 -37.34
CA SER A 216 1.63 2.23 -36.25
C SER A 216 0.20 2.44 -36.74
N ASP A 217 -0.72 1.55 -36.36
CA ASP A 217 -2.12 1.56 -36.80
C ASP A 217 -3.08 2.06 -35.70
N GLY A 218 -2.57 2.24 -34.48
CA GLY A 218 -3.34 2.72 -33.33
C GLY A 218 -4.03 1.64 -32.51
N ASN A 219 -3.80 0.36 -32.81
CA ASN A 219 -4.30 -0.77 -32.03
C ASN A 219 -3.25 -1.36 -31.08
N GLU A 220 -2.11 -0.70 -30.90
CA GLU A 220 -1.03 -1.20 -30.04
C GLU A 220 -1.38 -1.06 -28.56
N ALA A 221 -0.76 -1.92 -27.74
CA ALA A 221 -0.73 -1.75 -26.30
C ALA A 221 0.20 -0.57 -25.92
N PRO A 222 -0.02 0.09 -24.77
CA PRO A 222 0.94 1.06 -24.27
C PRO A 222 2.30 0.37 -24.03
N PRO A 223 3.43 1.06 -24.29
CA PRO A 223 4.75 0.50 -24.03
C PRO A 223 4.95 0.26 -22.53
N ASP A 224 5.67 -0.80 -22.18
CA ASP A 224 5.99 -1.11 -20.79
C ASP A 224 7.06 -0.13 -20.27
N PRO A 225 6.76 0.66 -19.23
CA PRO A 225 7.74 1.56 -18.63
C PRO A 225 9.00 0.85 -18.13
N ALA A 226 8.94 -0.44 -17.79
CA ALA A 226 10.10 -1.20 -17.33
C ALA A 226 11.14 -1.46 -18.44
N GLU A 227 10.74 -1.38 -19.71
CA GLU A 227 11.62 -1.61 -20.87
C GLU A 227 12.26 -0.32 -21.42
N HIS A 228 11.96 0.82 -20.80
CA HIS A 228 12.29 2.13 -21.35
C HIS A 228 12.89 3.07 -20.30
N ASP A 229 13.71 4.00 -20.78
CA ASP A 229 14.26 5.06 -19.94
C ASP A 229 13.24 6.20 -19.78
N HIS A 230 13.00 6.61 -18.55
CA HIS A 230 12.12 7.73 -18.17
C HIS A 230 12.57 9.10 -18.72
N TRP A 231 13.84 9.28 -19.06
CA TRP A 231 14.34 10.55 -19.59
C TRP A 231 13.81 10.88 -20.99
N GLN A 232 13.48 9.85 -21.79
CA GLN A 232 12.97 10.04 -23.14
C GLN A 232 11.74 9.16 -23.39
N PRO A 233 10.52 9.74 -23.33
CA PRO A 233 9.30 9.00 -23.57
C PRO A 233 9.33 8.27 -24.93
N PRO A 234 9.02 6.96 -24.97
CA PRO A 234 9.05 6.17 -26.19
C PRO A 234 8.20 6.80 -27.30
N ALA A 235 8.67 6.71 -28.56
CA ALA A 235 7.91 7.24 -29.70
C ALA A 235 6.51 6.62 -29.82
N ALA A 236 6.40 5.32 -29.49
CA ALA A 236 5.12 4.60 -29.44
C ALA A 236 4.16 5.20 -28.39
N LEU A 237 4.68 5.58 -27.22
CA LEU A 237 3.91 6.25 -26.18
C LEU A 237 3.37 7.60 -26.68
N ARG A 238 4.26 8.43 -27.24
CA ARG A 238 3.94 9.75 -27.79
C ARG A 238 2.89 9.65 -28.91
N ALA A 239 3.06 8.71 -29.83
CA ALA A 239 2.11 8.44 -30.92
C ALA A 239 0.74 7.98 -30.40
N GLY A 240 0.70 7.02 -29.47
CA GLY A 240 -0.55 6.50 -28.93
C GLY A 240 -1.36 7.54 -28.16
N ILE A 241 -0.73 8.31 -27.26
CA ILE A 241 -1.40 9.41 -26.56
C ILE A 241 -1.83 10.50 -27.56
N GLY A 242 -0.99 10.79 -28.56
CA GLY A 242 -1.32 11.70 -29.66
C GLY A 242 -2.59 11.30 -30.40
N ARG A 243 -2.80 10.00 -30.66
CA ARG A 243 -4.04 9.48 -31.26
C ARG A 243 -5.26 9.70 -30.39
N PHE A 244 -5.17 9.45 -29.08
CA PHE A 244 -6.29 9.74 -28.16
C PHE A 244 -6.64 11.23 -28.19
N ALA A 245 -5.64 12.12 -28.16
CA ALA A 245 -5.85 13.55 -28.22
C ALA A 245 -6.45 14.03 -29.56
N ASP A 246 -5.96 13.50 -30.69
CA ASP A 246 -6.46 13.85 -32.03
C ASP A 246 -7.92 13.41 -32.22
N ALA A 247 -8.23 12.17 -31.80
CA ALA A 247 -9.58 11.62 -31.82
C ALA A 247 -10.49 12.20 -30.71
N LYS A 248 -9.97 13.05 -29.82
CA LYS A 248 -10.67 13.58 -28.63
C LYS A 248 -11.27 12.50 -27.75
N ARG A 249 -10.60 11.34 -27.68
CA ARG A 249 -10.98 10.21 -26.83
C ARG A 249 -10.25 10.30 -25.49
N PRO A 250 -10.85 9.80 -24.39
CA PRO A 250 -10.16 9.73 -23.11
C PRO A 250 -8.96 8.78 -23.20
N VAL A 251 -7.84 9.16 -22.57
CA VAL A 251 -6.65 8.32 -22.43
C VAL A 251 -6.96 7.23 -21.39
N PRO A 252 -6.93 5.93 -21.73
CA PRO A 252 -7.22 4.86 -20.78
C PRO A 252 -6.18 4.74 -19.67
N ALA A 253 -6.54 4.07 -18.57
CA ALA A 253 -5.67 3.92 -17.39
C ALA A 253 -4.29 3.32 -17.70
N ASP A 254 -4.19 2.30 -18.55
CA ASP A 254 -2.89 1.68 -18.90
C ASP A 254 -1.98 2.62 -19.70
N TRP A 255 -2.56 3.47 -20.56
CA TRP A 255 -1.83 4.50 -21.28
C TRP A 255 -1.41 5.65 -20.36
N ALA A 256 -2.27 6.02 -19.40
CA ALA A 256 -1.95 7.00 -18.38
C ALA A 256 -0.85 6.51 -17.42
N TRP A 257 -0.85 5.22 -17.08
CA TRP A 257 0.23 4.57 -16.33
C TRP A 257 1.55 4.63 -17.10
N SER A 258 1.54 4.22 -18.37
CA SER A 258 2.74 4.27 -19.21
C SER A 258 3.28 5.69 -19.38
N TRP A 259 2.39 6.67 -19.54
CA TRP A 259 2.73 8.09 -19.48
C TRP A 259 3.39 8.46 -18.15
N ALA A 260 2.73 8.23 -17.03
CA ALA A 260 3.20 8.66 -15.73
C ALA A 260 4.57 8.09 -15.38
N MET A 261 4.82 6.82 -15.70
CA MET A 261 6.07 6.13 -15.34
C MET A 261 7.22 6.40 -16.32
N SER A 262 6.93 6.90 -17.53
CA SER A 262 7.95 7.16 -18.57
C SER A 262 8.21 8.66 -18.80
N HIS A 263 7.65 9.54 -17.96
CA HIS A 263 7.73 10.99 -18.15
C HIS A 263 8.83 11.62 -17.29
N PRO A 264 9.72 12.46 -17.85
CA PRO A 264 10.86 13.02 -17.12
C PRO A 264 10.46 13.94 -15.96
N ASP A 265 9.31 14.63 -16.00
CA ASP A 265 8.86 15.49 -14.89
C ASP A 265 8.12 14.75 -13.76
N ILE A 266 7.93 13.43 -13.89
CA ILE A 266 7.23 12.60 -12.92
C ILE A 266 8.23 11.59 -12.37
N TYR A 267 8.57 11.73 -11.09
CA TYR A 267 9.51 10.85 -10.40
C TYR A 267 8.78 10.01 -9.36
N PRO A 268 8.46 8.74 -9.67
CA PRO A 268 7.88 7.83 -8.69
C PRO A 268 8.87 7.57 -7.56
N ARG A 269 8.43 7.75 -6.30
CA ARG A 269 9.25 7.47 -5.12
C ARG A 269 9.42 5.96 -4.90
N THR A 270 10.19 5.60 -3.88
CA THR A 270 10.50 4.20 -3.49
C THR A 270 9.31 3.22 -3.51
N PRO A 271 8.07 3.56 -3.09
CA PRO A 271 6.93 2.66 -3.18
C PRO A 271 6.70 2.09 -4.59
N ALA A 272 6.82 2.89 -5.64
CA ALA A 272 6.59 2.43 -7.02
C ALA A 272 7.56 1.33 -7.46
N LYS A 273 8.78 1.28 -6.90
CA LYS A 273 9.78 0.25 -7.19
C LYS A 273 9.65 -0.96 -6.28
N ARG A 274 9.25 -0.76 -5.03
CA ARG A 274 9.26 -1.80 -3.99
C ARG A 274 7.97 -2.61 -3.91
N CYS A 275 6.83 -1.99 -4.22
CA CYS A 275 5.52 -2.62 -4.30
C CYS A 275 4.83 -2.23 -5.62
N PRO A 276 5.41 -2.63 -6.79
CA PRO A 276 4.95 -2.16 -8.10
C PRO A 276 3.52 -2.59 -8.42
N ASP A 277 3.09 -3.77 -7.97
CA ASP A 277 1.75 -4.30 -8.22
C ASP A 277 0.70 -3.49 -7.45
N GLU A 278 0.89 -3.32 -6.14
CA GLU A 278 0.01 -2.50 -5.31
C GLU A 278 0.00 -1.04 -5.76
N PHE A 279 1.15 -0.51 -6.16
CA PHE A 279 1.25 0.85 -6.68
C PHE A 279 0.45 1.03 -7.98
N ARG A 280 0.59 0.09 -8.92
CA ARG A 280 -0.15 0.13 -10.18
C ARG A 280 -1.65 -0.04 -9.95
N GLU A 281 -2.06 -0.93 -9.05
CA GLU A 281 -3.47 -1.14 -8.71
C GLU A 281 -4.08 0.11 -8.06
N LEU A 282 -3.38 0.73 -7.11
CA LEU A 282 -3.82 1.97 -6.46
C LEU A 282 -3.93 3.12 -7.45
N PHE A 283 -2.89 3.32 -8.28
CA PHE A 283 -2.90 4.31 -9.33
C PHE A 283 -4.09 4.12 -10.27
N THR A 284 -4.32 2.88 -10.73
CA THR A 284 -5.40 2.55 -11.65
C THR A 284 -6.77 2.81 -11.02
N THR A 285 -6.96 2.43 -9.76
CA THR A 285 -8.22 2.62 -9.03
C THR A 285 -8.53 4.10 -8.86
N ARG A 286 -7.56 4.88 -8.39
CA ARG A 286 -7.71 6.32 -8.19
C ARG A 286 -7.83 7.09 -9.50
N TYR A 287 -7.14 6.66 -10.55
CA TYR A 287 -7.28 7.23 -11.89
C TYR A 287 -8.72 7.10 -12.39
N ARG A 288 -9.29 5.90 -12.30
CA ARG A 288 -10.68 5.64 -12.70
C ARG A 288 -11.68 6.40 -11.82
N ALA A 289 -11.45 6.47 -10.52
CA ALA A 289 -12.29 7.24 -9.62
C ALA A 289 -12.30 8.75 -9.96
N ARG A 290 -11.15 9.32 -10.33
CA ARG A 290 -11.00 10.75 -10.61
C ARG A 290 -11.38 11.15 -12.04
N HIS A 291 -11.14 10.25 -13.01
CA HIS A 291 -11.24 10.57 -14.44
C HIS A 291 -12.23 9.69 -15.22
N GLY A 292 -12.91 8.75 -14.55
CA GLY A 292 -13.88 7.85 -15.19
C GLY A 292 -13.22 7.02 -16.29
N GLU A 293 -13.67 7.21 -17.53
CA GLU A 293 -13.11 6.55 -18.72
C GLU A 293 -11.69 7.03 -19.07
N GLY A 294 -11.26 8.19 -18.58
CA GLY A 294 -9.89 8.69 -18.70
C GLY A 294 -9.75 10.18 -18.95
N LEU A 295 -8.50 10.64 -19.02
CA LEU A 295 -8.14 12.04 -19.24
C LEU A 295 -8.35 12.42 -20.71
N VAL A 296 -9.17 13.44 -20.98
CA VAL A 296 -9.31 14.02 -22.32
C VAL A 296 -8.27 15.11 -22.52
N VAL A 297 -7.29 14.85 -23.40
CA VAL A 297 -6.17 15.76 -23.68
C VAL A 297 -6.47 16.59 -24.92
N ARG A 298 -6.22 17.90 -24.86
CA ARG A 298 -6.34 18.77 -26.03
C ARG A 298 -5.12 18.59 -26.94
N PRO A 299 -5.30 18.46 -28.27
CA PRO A 299 -4.19 18.33 -29.20
C PRO A 299 -3.31 19.60 -29.19
N LEU A 300 -2.00 19.39 -29.25
CA LEU A 300 -1.01 20.47 -29.38
C LEU A 300 -0.60 20.65 -30.85
N LYS A 301 0.08 21.78 -31.14
CA LYS A 301 0.64 22.05 -32.47
C LYS A 301 1.88 21.21 -32.77
N ALA A 302 2.60 20.77 -31.74
CA ALA A 302 3.75 19.89 -31.89
C ALA A 302 3.31 18.56 -32.51
N ARG A 303 4.19 17.95 -33.32
CA ARG A 303 3.95 16.66 -33.97
C ARG A 303 4.92 15.62 -33.42
N VAL A 304 4.50 14.35 -33.41
CA VAL A 304 5.34 13.25 -32.94
C VAL A 304 6.48 13.06 -33.94
N THR A 305 7.71 13.27 -33.48
CA THR A 305 8.93 13.11 -34.27
C THR A 305 9.89 12.09 -33.66
N VAL A 306 10.61 11.39 -34.53
CA VAL A 306 11.74 10.52 -34.20
C VAL A 306 12.92 10.90 -35.07
N ASP A 307 14.00 11.33 -34.44
CA ASP A 307 15.27 11.57 -35.09
C ASP A 307 16.06 10.27 -35.13
N TYR A 308 16.53 9.88 -36.31
CA TYR A 308 17.27 8.67 -36.52
C TYR A 308 18.52 8.94 -37.36
N ARG A 309 19.67 8.51 -36.84
CA ARG A 309 20.93 8.49 -37.56
C ARG A 309 21.17 7.07 -38.11
N PRO A 310 21.11 6.88 -39.43
CA PRO A 310 21.35 5.57 -40.03
C PRO A 310 22.75 5.02 -39.73
N ALA A 311 22.83 3.69 -39.70
CA ALA A 311 24.09 2.95 -39.67
C ALA A 311 24.80 2.96 -41.02
N SER A 312 24.08 3.23 -42.11
CA SER A 312 24.67 3.41 -43.44
C SER A 312 25.35 4.76 -43.58
N GLY A 313 26.62 4.76 -43.98
CA GLY A 313 27.36 5.99 -44.27
C GLY A 313 26.87 6.72 -45.53
N GLY A 314 26.02 6.08 -46.33
CA GLY A 314 25.42 6.68 -47.52
C GLY A 314 24.03 7.28 -47.31
N LEU A 315 23.57 7.37 -46.06
CA LEU A 315 22.29 7.99 -45.70
C LEU A 315 22.53 9.10 -44.67
N ASP A 316 21.90 10.25 -44.89
CA ASP A 316 21.89 11.34 -43.93
C ASP A 316 20.97 11.02 -42.74
N THR A 317 21.17 11.71 -41.62
CA THR A 317 20.23 11.70 -40.49
C THR A 317 18.84 12.11 -40.97
N VAL A 318 17.81 11.39 -40.54
CA VAL A 318 16.42 11.63 -40.92
C VAL A 318 15.56 11.93 -39.70
N THR A 319 14.65 12.89 -39.84
CA THR A 319 13.56 13.10 -38.90
C THR A 319 12.29 12.51 -39.50
N VAL A 320 11.73 11.50 -38.85
CA VAL A 320 10.45 10.92 -39.23
C VAL A 320 9.35 11.57 -38.38
N THR A 321 8.38 12.18 -39.05
CA THR A 321 7.25 12.86 -38.41
C THR A 321 5.97 12.09 -38.69
N ALA A 322 5.26 11.71 -37.64
CA ALA A 322 3.90 11.19 -37.77
C ALA A 322 2.90 12.36 -37.79
N ASP A 323 1.80 12.22 -38.53
CA ASP A 323 0.70 13.21 -38.51
C ASP A 323 -0.19 13.01 -37.27
N LEU A 324 0.45 13.10 -36.10
CA LEU A 324 -0.17 12.95 -34.79
C LEU A 324 0.32 14.09 -33.89
N PRO A 325 -0.56 14.73 -33.10
CA PRO A 325 -0.13 15.75 -32.15
C PRO A 325 0.74 15.11 -31.07
N ASP A 326 1.91 15.68 -30.81
CA ASP A 326 2.72 15.29 -29.64
C ASP A 326 2.22 16.06 -28.43
N VAL A 327 1.59 15.35 -27.50
CA VAL A 327 0.97 15.92 -26.30
C VAL A 327 1.64 15.44 -25.02
N ILE A 328 2.78 14.73 -25.11
CA ILE A 328 3.44 14.15 -23.93
C ILE A 328 3.87 15.23 -22.92
N THR A 329 4.20 16.42 -23.42
CA THR A 329 4.61 17.61 -22.64
C THR A 329 3.44 18.49 -22.20
N ALA A 330 2.20 18.04 -22.37
CA ALA A 330 1.02 18.81 -21.99
C ALA A 330 0.95 19.00 -20.47
N ALA A 331 1.12 20.25 -20.01
CA ALA A 331 1.27 20.56 -18.59
C ALA A 331 0.09 20.12 -17.70
N ALA A 332 -1.16 20.29 -18.15
CA ALA A 332 -2.33 19.99 -17.31
C ALA A 332 -2.52 18.47 -17.06
N PRO A 333 -2.48 17.60 -18.09
CA PRO A 333 -2.44 16.15 -17.87
C PRO A 333 -1.23 15.69 -17.05
N THR A 334 -0.02 16.16 -17.37
CA THR A 334 1.21 15.78 -16.64
C THR A 334 1.10 16.15 -15.16
N LYS A 335 0.59 17.34 -14.83
CA LYS A 335 0.36 17.76 -13.43
C LYS A 335 -0.67 16.87 -12.72
N ALA A 336 -1.74 16.46 -13.42
CA ALA A 336 -2.75 15.58 -12.85
C ALA A 336 -2.20 14.18 -12.57
N LEU A 337 -1.41 13.63 -13.49
CA LEU A 337 -0.73 12.34 -13.31
C LEU A 337 0.32 12.40 -12.21
N LYS A 338 1.12 13.48 -12.16
CA LYS A 338 2.11 13.70 -11.10
C LYS A 338 1.48 13.68 -9.71
N ALA A 339 0.42 14.47 -9.51
CA ALA A 339 -0.31 14.50 -8.24
C ALA A 339 -0.88 13.13 -7.85
N LEU A 340 -1.25 12.32 -8.84
CA LEU A 340 -1.74 10.96 -8.60
C LEU A 340 -0.60 10.01 -8.16
N VAL A 341 0.55 10.08 -8.82
CA VAL A 341 1.76 9.32 -8.45
C VAL A 341 2.26 9.70 -7.05
N GLU A 342 2.27 10.99 -6.72
CA GLU A 342 2.64 11.50 -5.40
C GLU A 342 1.69 10.93 -4.33
N SER A 343 0.37 11.07 -4.54
CA SER A 343 -0.63 10.54 -3.62
C SER A 343 -0.55 9.02 -3.42
N CYS A 344 -0.28 8.25 -4.49
CA CYS A 344 -0.06 6.81 -4.36
C CYS A 344 1.22 6.49 -3.58
N SER A 345 2.26 7.29 -3.75
CA SER A 345 3.53 7.14 -3.02
C SER A 345 3.34 7.45 -1.54
N ASP A 346 2.59 8.50 -1.20
CA ASP A 346 2.33 8.91 0.18
C ASP A 346 1.59 7.80 0.95
N ASP A 347 0.52 7.29 0.37
CA ASP A 347 -0.33 6.30 1.05
C ASP A 347 0.27 4.89 1.08
N LEU A 348 1.21 4.58 0.18
CA LEU A 348 1.96 3.32 0.20
C LEU A 348 3.29 3.42 0.95
N ASP A 349 3.68 4.58 1.48
CA ASP A 349 4.98 4.79 2.11
C ASP A 349 5.18 3.87 3.32
N ALA A 350 4.17 3.76 4.21
CA ALA A 350 4.24 2.89 5.38
C ALA A 350 4.34 1.39 5.00
N TYR A 351 3.56 0.95 4.02
CA TYR A 351 3.60 -0.41 3.46
C TYR A 351 4.96 -0.71 2.82
N SER A 352 5.46 0.20 1.98
CA SER A 352 6.77 0.11 1.34
C SER A 352 7.91 0.05 2.36
N ARG A 353 7.86 0.83 3.44
CA ARG A 353 8.86 0.79 4.53
C ARG A 353 8.83 -0.54 5.30
N LEU A 354 7.67 -1.19 5.42
CA LEU A 354 7.58 -2.53 6.00
C LEU A 354 8.26 -3.55 5.08
N LEU A 355 7.88 -3.60 3.80
CA LEU A 355 8.47 -4.52 2.83
C LEU A 355 9.97 -4.30 2.62
N GLY A 356 10.45 -3.07 2.79
CA GLY A 356 11.88 -2.75 2.70
C GLY A 356 12.69 -3.37 3.84
N ARG A 357 12.07 -3.61 4.99
CA ARG A 357 12.69 -4.27 6.15
C ARG A 357 12.45 -5.77 6.17
N GLN A 358 11.26 -6.20 5.71
CA GLN A 358 10.76 -7.57 5.75
C GLN A 358 9.97 -7.87 4.46
N PRO A 359 10.63 -8.25 3.36
CA PRO A 359 9.95 -8.56 2.09
C PRO A 359 8.92 -9.68 2.23
N GLU A 360 9.16 -10.65 3.12
CA GLU A 360 8.27 -11.78 3.44
C GLU A 360 6.97 -11.37 4.16
N ALA A 361 6.87 -10.13 4.64
CA ALA A 361 5.67 -9.62 5.28
C ALA A 361 4.53 -9.36 4.27
N ALA A 362 4.79 -9.38 2.96
CA ALA A 362 3.77 -9.21 1.93
C ALA A 362 2.61 -10.19 2.14
N GLY A 363 1.37 -9.70 2.07
CA GLY A 363 0.16 -10.50 2.28
C GLY A 363 -0.15 -10.88 3.74
N THR A 364 0.70 -10.55 4.71
CA THR A 364 0.41 -10.76 6.14
C THR A 364 -0.54 -9.70 6.69
N LEU A 365 -1.27 -10.01 7.78
CA LEU A 365 -2.17 -9.04 8.43
C LEU A 365 -1.51 -7.69 8.78
N PRO A 366 -0.28 -7.64 9.34
CA PRO A 366 0.42 -6.36 9.56
C PRO A 366 0.61 -5.54 8.28
N ALA A 367 0.88 -6.19 7.15
CA ALA A 367 1.10 -5.51 5.87
C ALA A 367 -0.23 -5.04 5.27
N LEU A 368 -1.26 -5.89 5.30
CA LEU A 368 -2.61 -5.53 4.86
C LEU A 368 -3.20 -4.36 5.67
N ALA A 369 -2.94 -4.31 6.98
CA ALA A 369 -3.38 -3.20 7.83
C ALA A 369 -2.81 -1.84 7.39
N LEU A 370 -1.64 -1.82 6.73
CA LEU A 370 -0.99 -0.60 6.23
C LEU A 370 -1.43 -0.22 4.81
N LEU A 371 -2.22 -1.04 4.11
CA LEU A 371 -2.70 -0.73 2.77
C LEU A 371 -3.79 0.36 2.80
N PRO A 372 -3.84 1.26 1.81
CA PRO A 372 -4.95 2.20 1.65
C PRO A 372 -6.30 1.49 1.43
N ASP A 373 -7.41 2.17 1.69
CA ASP A 373 -8.77 1.59 1.72
C ASP A 373 -9.17 0.90 0.41
N GLU A 374 -8.72 1.45 -0.72
CA GLU A 374 -8.98 0.90 -2.04
C GLU A 374 -8.41 -0.52 -2.18
N LEU A 375 -7.15 -0.71 -1.74
CA LEU A 375 -6.47 -2.00 -1.82
C LEU A 375 -6.88 -2.94 -0.68
N PHE A 376 -7.13 -2.40 0.51
CA PHE A 376 -7.59 -3.18 1.65
C PHE A 376 -8.94 -3.86 1.37
N THR A 377 -9.87 -3.14 0.73
CA THR A 377 -11.18 -3.68 0.36
C THR A 377 -11.06 -4.76 -0.74
N ALA A 378 -10.06 -4.61 -1.62
CA ALA A 378 -9.79 -5.55 -2.71
C ALA A 378 -9.01 -6.81 -2.29
N ALA A 379 -8.60 -6.93 -1.02
CA ALA A 379 -7.80 -8.06 -0.51
C ALA A 379 -8.61 -9.04 0.37
N PRO A 380 -9.56 -9.81 -0.19
CA PRO A 380 -10.43 -10.70 0.60
C PRO A 380 -9.68 -11.88 1.23
N ASP A 381 -8.75 -12.50 0.51
CA ASP A 381 -8.12 -13.76 0.91
C ASP A 381 -7.20 -13.60 2.12
N GLY A 382 -6.39 -12.53 2.14
CA GLY A 382 -5.48 -12.25 3.26
C GLY A 382 -6.20 -11.85 4.55
N LEU A 383 -7.42 -11.33 4.45
CA LEU A 383 -8.26 -10.94 5.59
C LEU A 383 -9.18 -12.08 6.08
N ALA A 384 -9.28 -13.18 5.34
CA ALA A 384 -10.20 -14.28 5.64
C ALA A 384 -10.04 -14.84 7.07
N PRO A 385 -8.82 -15.10 7.59
CA PRO A 385 -8.67 -15.67 8.94
C PRO A 385 -9.24 -14.76 10.05
N VAL A 386 -9.05 -13.45 9.93
CA VAL A 386 -9.58 -12.48 10.91
C VAL A 386 -11.09 -12.33 10.75
N ARG A 387 -11.60 -12.32 9.51
CA ARG A 387 -13.05 -12.26 9.25
C ARG A 387 -13.76 -13.50 9.79
N GLU A 388 -13.17 -14.69 9.66
CA GLU A 388 -13.70 -15.93 10.22
C GLU A 388 -13.69 -15.91 11.75
N LEU A 389 -12.60 -15.43 12.36
CA LEU A 389 -12.54 -15.25 13.81
C LEU A 389 -13.62 -14.28 14.30
N VAL A 390 -13.76 -13.12 13.65
CA VAL A 390 -14.79 -12.13 13.96
C VAL A 390 -16.19 -12.70 13.78
N ALA A 391 -16.46 -13.45 12.71
CA ALA A 391 -17.77 -14.05 12.46
C ALA A 391 -18.13 -15.12 13.51
N ARG A 392 -17.13 -15.88 13.97
CA ARG A 392 -17.29 -16.91 15.02
C ARG A 392 -17.51 -16.30 16.40
N VAL A 393 -16.75 -15.27 16.76
CA VAL A 393 -16.81 -14.62 18.08
C VAL A 393 -17.98 -13.64 18.18
N LEU A 394 -18.21 -12.88 17.11
CA LEU A 394 -19.21 -11.81 17.02
C LEU A 394 -20.16 -12.06 15.83
N PRO A 395 -21.10 -13.03 15.93
CA PRO A 395 -22.12 -13.28 14.92
C PRO A 395 -23.08 -12.11 14.75
N ASP A 396 -23.86 -12.12 13.65
CA ASP A 396 -24.86 -11.09 13.40
C ASP A 396 -25.94 -11.04 14.49
N GLY A 397 -26.22 -9.83 14.97
CA GLY A 397 -27.13 -9.58 16.09
C GLY A 397 -26.45 -9.55 17.47
N VAL A 398 -25.20 -10.00 17.59
CA VAL A 398 -24.42 -9.90 18.83
C VAL A 398 -23.69 -8.55 18.86
N ARG A 399 -23.89 -7.78 19.93
CA ARG A 399 -23.27 -6.45 20.08
C ARG A 399 -21.82 -6.51 20.56
N GLN A 400 -21.54 -7.43 21.48
CA GLN A 400 -20.20 -7.69 22.02
C GLN A 400 -20.06 -9.14 22.47
N ALA A 401 -18.84 -9.66 22.46
CA ALA A 401 -18.53 -11.01 22.90
C ALA A 401 -17.11 -11.12 23.48
N ARG A 402 -16.98 -11.94 24.52
CA ARG A 402 -15.70 -12.28 25.15
C ARG A 402 -15.01 -13.39 24.35
N PHE A 403 -13.69 -13.31 24.24
CA PHE A 403 -12.87 -14.33 23.59
C PHE A 403 -11.46 -14.38 24.18
N GLU A 404 -10.68 -15.37 23.77
CA GLU A 404 -9.28 -15.51 24.13
C GLU A 404 -8.39 -14.74 23.15
N LEU A 405 -7.66 -13.73 23.64
CA LEU A 405 -6.86 -12.84 22.78
C LEU A 405 -5.77 -13.58 21.99
N ALA A 406 -5.29 -14.72 22.51
CA ALA A 406 -4.33 -15.58 21.82
C ALA A 406 -4.85 -16.07 20.46
N ASP A 407 -6.16 -16.25 20.29
CA ASP A 407 -6.76 -16.65 19.01
C ASP A 407 -6.58 -15.57 17.93
N LEU A 408 -6.55 -14.29 18.32
CA LEU A 408 -6.32 -13.17 17.40
C LEU A 408 -4.82 -12.91 17.19
N THR A 409 -4.03 -12.92 18.26
CA THR A 409 -2.58 -12.64 18.17
C THR A 409 -1.81 -13.75 17.47
N SER A 410 -2.30 -15.00 17.49
CA SER A 410 -1.73 -16.11 16.71
C SER A 410 -1.84 -15.91 15.20
N LEU A 411 -2.82 -15.14 14.74
CA LEU A 411 -2.97 -14.77 13.33
C LEU A 411 -2.03 -13.62 12.92
N TRP A 412 -1.47 -12.90 13.91
CA TRP A 412 -0.62 -11.73 13.70
C TRP A 412 0.86 -12.10 13.82
N PRO A 413 1.60 -12.26 12.70
CA PRO A 413 3.03 -12.52 12.77
C PRO A 413 3.72 -11.32 13.44
N ALA A 414 4.28 -11.54 14.63
CA ALA A 414 4.90 -10.49 15.42
C ALA A 414 6.10 -9.87 14.69
N ARG A 415 6.22 -8.54 14.73
CA ARG A 415 7.37 -7.81 14.14
C ARG A 415 8.72 -8.25 14.69
N THR A 416 8.74 -8.79 15.91
CA THR A 416 9.91 -9.40 16.55
C THR A 416 9.59 -10.86 16.89
N PRO A 417 10.39 -11.85 16.46
CA PRO A 417 10.15 -13.25 16.77
C PRO A 417 9.99 -13.47 18.28
N GLY A 418 8.81 -13.94 18.68
CA GLY A 418 8.50 -14.30 20.08
C GLY A 418 8.10 -13.14 21.01
N LYS A 419 7.91 -11.90 20.52
CA LYS A 419 7.44 -10.78 21.36
C LYS A 419 6.34 -9.97 20.68
N PHE A 420 5.17 -9.93 21.32
CA PHE A 420 4.06 -9.05 20.94
C PHE A 420 4.28 -7.67 21.57
N VAL A 421 4.54 -6.65 20.76
CA VAL A 421 4.88 -5.30 21.23
C VAL A 421 3.72 -4.32 21.07
N LYS A 422 3.84 -3.11 21.66
CA LYS A 422 2.81 -2.05 21.55
C LYS A 422 2.41 -1.78 20.10
N ALA A 423 3.38 -1.77 19.17
CA ALA A 423 3.11 -1.54 17.75
C ALA A 423 2.24 -2.64 17.11
N ASP A 424 2.38 -3.90 17.53
CA ASP A 424 1.54 -5.01 17.06
C ASP A 424 0.11 -4.85 17.59
N ALA A 425 -0.04 -4.53 18.88
CA ALA A 425 -1.34 -4.29 19.51
C ALA A 425 -2.09 -3.11 18.85
N VAL A 426 -1.39 -2.01 18.54
CA VAL A 426 -1.95 -0.88 17.79
C VAL A 426 -2.39 -1.32 16.40
N GLY A 427 -1.56 -2.08 15.67
CA GLY A 427 -1.88 -2.56 14.33
C GLY A 427 -3.10 -3.49 14.29
N VAL A 428 -3.23 -4.39 15.27
CA VAL A 428 -4.41 -5.26 15.42
C VAL A 428 -5.68 -4.43 15.62
N ALA A 429 -5.63 -3.44 16.52
CA ALA A 429 -6.78 -2.60 16.81
C ALA A 429 -7.18 -1.74 15.60
N GLN A 430 -6.20 -1.18 14.86
CA GLN A 430 -6.44 -0.45 13.61
C GLN A 430 -7.03 -1.35 12.52
N LEU A 431 -6.55 -2.60 12.40
CA LEU A 431 -7.10 -3.57 11.45
C LEU A 431 -8.57 -3.87 11.75
N LEU A 432 -8.90 -4.12 13.02
CA LEU A 432 -10.28 -4.41 13.43
C LEU A 432 -11.21 -3.20 13.24
N ASP A 433 -10.74 -1.98 13.51
CA ASP A 433 -11.52 -0.76 13.28
C ASP A 433 -11.96 -0.64 11.81
N ARG A 434 -11.07 -0.96 10.87
CA ARG A 434 -11.37 -0.99 9.42
C ARG A 434 -12.34 -2.10 9.03
N LEU A 435 -12.48 -3.13 9.86
CA LEU A 435 -13.50 -4.18 9.73
C LEU A 435 -14.80 -3.84 10.48
N GLY A 436 -14.91 -2.65 11.08
CA GLY A 436 -16.09 -2.22 11.85
C GLY A 436 -16.20 -2.88 13.23
N VAL A 437 -15.07 -3.33 13.79
CA VAL A 437 -15.00 -4.05 15.07
C VAL A 437 -14.04 -3.35 16.01
N GLY A 438 -14.48 -3.07 17.23
CA GLY A 438 -13.62 -2.58 18.30
C GLY A 438 -13.07 -3.74 19.15
N LEU A 439 -11.93 -3.50 19.80
CA LEU A 439 -11.26 -4.44 20.68
C LEU A 439 -11.03 -3.80 22.05
N GLU A 440 -11.32 -4.53 23.14
CA GLU A 440 -10.85 -4.20 24.48
C GLU A 440 -10.08 -5.40 25.08
N PRO A 441 -8.89 -5.19 25.70
CA PRO A 441 -8.29 -3.90 25.99
C PRO A 441 -7.62 -3.27 24.76
N ASP A 442 -7.84 -1.97 24.52
CA ASP A 442 -7.19 -1.21 23.44
C ASP A 442 -6.01 -0.39 23.98
N VAL A 443 -4.80 -0.68 23.50
CA VAL A 443 -3.58 0.03 23.92
C VAL A 443 -3.57 1.51 23.52
N ARG A 444 -4.31 1.89 22.48
CA ARG A 444 -4.48 3.30 22.05
C ARG A 444 -5.38 4.07 23.02
N MET A 445 -6.25 3.34 23.72
CA MET A 445 -7.18 3.86 24.71
C MET A 445 -6.68 3.71 26.15
N GLY A 446 -5.39 3.40 26.33
CA GLY A 446 -4.78 3.19 27.64
C GLY A 446 -4.86 1.76 28.18
N GLY A 447 -5.31 0.78 27.39
CA GLY A 447 -5.27 -0.63 27.76
C GLY A 447 -3.83 -1.19 27.88
N PRO A 448 -3.63 -2.29 28.63
CA PRO A 448 -2.34 -2.96 28.70
C PRO A 448 -1.95 -3.62 27.37
N VAL A 449 -0.65 -3.70 27.08
CA VAL A 449 -0.13 -4.56 26.01
C VAL A 449 -0.15 -6.00 26.52
N GLN A 450 -1.00 -6.83 25.93
CA GLN A 450 -1.12 -8.26 26.25
C GLN A 450 -1.28 -9.09 24.98
N SER A 451 -0.70 -10.29 24.98
CA SER A 451 -0.77 -11.22 23.83
C SER A 451 -1.77 -12.36 24.04
N ALA A 452 -2.23 -12.57 25.27
CA ALA A 452 -3.15 -13.63 25.68
C ALA A 452 -3.99 -13.17 26.87
N GLY A 453 -5.04 -13.91 27.17
CA GLY A 453 -6.03 -13.60 28.21
C GLY A 453 -7.37 -13.13 27.63
N PRO A 454 -8.34 -12.85 28.51
CA PRO A 454 -9.65 -12.41 28.10
C PRO A 454 -9.58 -11.07 27.36
N ALA A 455 -10.31 -10.99 26.26
CA ALA A 455 -10.54 -9.79 25.48
C ALA A 455 -12.00 -9.74 25.01
N VAL A 456 -12.45 -8.57 24.58
CA VAL A 456 -13.83 -8.34 24.12
C VAL A 456 -13.79 -7.72 22.73
N LEU A 457 -14.53 -8.33 21.80
CA LEU A 457 -14.85 -7.71 20.52
C LEU A 457 -16.24 -7.08 20.60
N PHE A 458 -16.41 -5.91 19.99
CA PHE A 458 -17.70 -5.23 19.91
C PHE A 458 -17.92 -4.58 18.54
N ARG A 459 -19.19 -4.45 18.12
CA ARG A 459 -19.55 -3.82 16.83
C ARG A 459 -19.42 -2.30 16.94
N LEU A 460 -18.71 -1.68 15.99
CA LEU A 460 -18.65 -0.22 15.89
C LEU A 460 -19.93 0.28 15.18
N THR A 461 -20.86 0.86 15.95
CA THR A 461 -22.09 1.49 15.41
C THR A 461 -22.05 3.01 15.46
N ALA A 462 -20.94 3.59 15.91
CA ALA A 462 -20.70 5.03 16.00
C ALA A 462 -19.21 5.30 15.77
N ALA A 463 -18.88 6.52 15.33
CA ALA A 463 -17.51 6.97 15.18
C ALA A 463 -16.76 6.90 16.53
N GLN A 464 -15.53 6.38 16.49
CA GLN A 464 -14.67 6.24 17.66
C GLN A 464 -13.54 7.27 17.58
N PRO A 465 -13.11 7.86 18.71
CA PRO A 465 -11.88 8.63 18.74
C PRO A 465 -10.68 7.72 18.49
N ALA A 466 -9.65 8.24 17.80
CA ALA A 466 -8.43 7.49 17.49
C ALA A 466 -7.52 7.28 18.72
N THR A 467 -7.67 8.15 19.72
CA THR A 467 -6.92 8.16 20.99
C THR A 467 -7.88 8.41 22.15
N ALA A 468 -7.49 8.01 23.36
CA ALA A 468 -8.28 8.26 24.56
C ALA A 468 -8.50 9.77 24.77
N THR A 469 -9.74 10.19 24.94
CA THR A 469 -10.07 11.53 25.47
C THR A 469 -9.83 11.59 26.98
N PRO A 470 -9.56 12.76 27.55
CA PRO A 470 -9.47 12.93 29.00
C PRO A 470 -10.70 12.38 29.74
N GLU A 471 -11.90 12.61 29.17
CA GLU A 471 -13.18 12.13 29.71
C GLU A 471 -13.24 10.60 29.73
N TYR A 472 -12.76 9.95 28.67
CA TYR A 472 -12.71 8.49 28.58
C TYR A 472 -11.66 7.88 29.52
N VAL A 473 -10.51 8.54 29.70
CA VAL A 473 -9.49 8.12 30.68
C VAL A 473 -10.05 8.21 32.11
N ALA A 474 -10.77 9.29 32.42
CA ALA A 474 -11.48 9.44 33.69
C ALA A 474 -12.54 8.35 33.87
N ALA A 475 -13.38 8.11 32.85
CA ALA A 475 -14.44 7.09 32.87
C ALA A 475 -13.89 5.69 33.16
N THR A 476 -12.87 5.27 32.41
CA THR A 476 -12.25 3.94 32.57
C THR A 476 -11.57 3.78 33.93
N THR A 477 -10.97 4.85 34.47
CA THR A 477 -10.35 4.84 35.80
C THR A 477 -11.39 4.68 36.90
N LEU A 478 -12.48 5.45 36.85
CA LEU A 478 -13.60 5.36 37.79
C LEU A 478 -14.30 4.00 37.69
N LEU A 479 -14.51 3.51 36.47
CA LEU A 479 -15.10 2.20 36.21
C LEU A 479 -14.24 1.05 36.76
N HIS A 480 -12.92 1.12 36.63
CA HIS A 480 -12.02 0.12 37.20
C HIS A 480 -12.13 0.10 38.73
N LEU A 481 -12.13 1.27 39.39
CA LEU A 481 -12.31 1.36 40.84
C LEU A 481 -13.66 0.79 41.28
N ALA A 482 -14.73 1.15 40.57
CA ALA A 482 -16.07 0.62 40.81
C ALA A 482 -16.10 -0.91 40.68
N ALA A 483 -15.56 -1.44 39.59
CA ALA A 483 -15.52 -2.87 39.34
C ALA A 483 -14.71 -3.64 40.39
N VAL A 484 -13.60 -3.07 40.90
CA VAL A 484 -12.83 -3.67 41.99
C VAL A 484 -13.61 -3.73 43.30
N VAL A 485 -14.39 -2.69 43.61
CA VAL A 485 -15.22 -2.64 44.83
C VAL A 485 -16.35 -3.65 44.71
N SER A 486 -17.11 -3.63 43.61
CA SER A 486 -18.24 -4.55 43.40
C SER A 486 -17.82 -6.02 43.30
N ALA A 487 -16.61 -6.32 42.83
CA ALA A 487 -16.11 -7.70 42.73
C ALA A 487 -15.54 -8.26 44.05
N ALA A 488 -15.57 -7.52 45.16
CA ALA A 488 -15.04 -7.97 46.45
C ALA A 488 -15.82 -9.15 47.05
N ASP A 489 -17.07 -9.34 46.62
CA ASP A 489 -18.03 -10.30 47.18
C ASP A 489 -18.31 -11.52 46.26
N ASP A 490 -17.57 -11.63 45.15
CA ASP A 490 -17.64 -12.73 44.17
C ASP A 490 -19.00 -12.88 43.43
N ASP A 491 -19.93 -11.92 43.57
CA ASP A 491 -21.20 -11.86 42.83
C ASP A 491 -21.51 -10.43 42.38
N VAL A 492 -21.18 -10.10 41.12
CA VAL A 492 -21.59 -8.82 40.50
C VAL A 492 -22.83 -9.08 39.66
N SER A 493 -23.97 -8.51 40.05
CA SER A 493 -25.23 -8.72 39.32
C SER A 493 -25.25 -7.97 37.98
N ALA A 494 -26.07 -8.44 37.03
CA ALA A 494 -26.23 -7.72 35.75
C ALA A 494 -26.85 -6.32 35.93
N ALA A 495 -27.67 -6.14 36.98
CA ALA A 495 -28.30 -4.86 37.30
C ALA A 495 -27.29 -3.82 37.81
N GLU A 496 -26.31 -4.24 38.63
CA GLU A 496 -25.20 -3.37 39.06
C GLU A 496 -24.36 -2.90 37.88
N ARG A 497 -24.09 -3.78 36.91
CA ARG A 497 -23.32 -3.44 35.70
C ARG A 497 -24.02 -2.37 34.87
N ASP A 498 -25.31 -2.57 34.59
CA ASP A 498 -26.11 -1.61 33.83
C ASP A 498 -26.23 -0.26 34.57
N HIS A 499 -26.31 -0.30 35.90
CA HIS A 499 -26.35 0.90 36.72
C HIS A 499 -25.01 1.68 36.68
N LEU A 500 -23.87 0.98 36.81
CA LEU A 500 -22.53 1.57 36.74
C LEU A 500 -22.26 2.24 35.38
N VAL A 501 -22.62 1.56 34.28
CA VAL A 501 -22.50 2.13 32.93
C VAL A 501 -23.40 3.36 32.80
N SER A 502 -24.69 3.25 33.10
CA SER A 502 -25.66 4.36 32.96
C SER A 502 -25.25 5.58 33.79
N HIS A 503 -24.69 5.35 34.97
CA HIS A 503 -24.18 6.38 35.87
C HIS A 503 -22.99 7.14 35.25
N LEU A 504 -22.02 6.42 34.70
CA LEU A 504 -20.86 7.04 34.03
C LEU A 504 -21.25 7.74 32.73
N GLU A 505 -22.20 7.20 31.95
CA GLU A 505 -22.70 7.82 30.72
C GLU A 505 -23.42 9.16 30.96
N SER A 506 -24.10 9.30 32.10
CA SER A 506 -24.80 10.53 32.48
C SER A 506 -23.88 11.58 33.12
N SER A 507 -22.81 11.12 33.79
CA SER A 507 -21.89 11.96 34.58
C SER A 507 -20.73 12.51 33.75
N LEU A 508 -20.26 11.75 32.76
CA LEU A 508 -19.22 12.13 31.83
C LEU A 508 -19.90 12.26 30.46
N HIS A 509 -19.78 13.41 29.80
CA HIS A 509 -20.42 13.69 28.52
C HIS A 509 -19.80 12.89 27.34
N LEU A 510 -19.69 11.56 27.51
CA LEU A 510 -19.07 10.63 26.58
C LEU A 510 -19.85 10.57 25.27
N THR A 511 -19.11 10.52 24.17
CA THR A 511 -19.64 10.33 22.83
C THR A 511 -20.30 8.94 22.70
N PRO A 512 -21.26 8.75 21.79
CA PRO A 512 -21.89 7.44 21.58
C PRO A 512 -20.89 6.32 21.28
N GLY A 513 -19.76 6.62 20.63
CA GLY A 513 -18.69 5.67 20.39
C GLY A 513 -17.98 5.24 21.67
N GLU A 514 -17.58 6.20 22.50
CA GLU A 514 -16.93 5.95 23.78
C GLU A 514 -17.81 5.16 24.74
N ARG A 515 -19.13 5.37 24.71
CA ARG A 515 -20.09 4.60 25.52
C ARG A 515 -20.08 3.11 25.19
N LEU A 516 -20.16 2.77 23.89
CA LEU A 516 -20.07 1.38 23.43
C LEU A 516 -18.77 0.72 23.88
N ARG A 517 -17.68 1.48 23.79
CA ARG A 517 -16.36 1.00 24.21
C ARG A 517 -16.26 0.84 25.72
N LEU A 518 -16.84 1.75 26.51
CA LEU A 518 -16.86 1.68 27.97
C LEU A 518 -17.60 0.43 28.47
N ILE A 519 -18.70 0.07 27.81
CA ILE A 519 -19.44 -1.17 28.07
C ILE A 519 -18.58 -2.40 27.78
N ALA A 520 -17.90 -2.43 26.63
CA ALA A 520 -16.99 -3.52 26.29
C ALA A 520 -15.79 -3.59 27.25
N HIS A 521 -15.30 -2.43 27.72
CA HIS A 521 -14.22 -2.32 28.69
C HIS A 521 -14.63 -2.86 30.06
N LEU A 522 -15.87 -2.59 30.53
CA LEU A 522 -16.42 -3.19 31.74
C LEU A 522 -16.44 -4.72 31.62
N ASP A 523 -16.93 -5.22 30.49
CA ASP A 523 -17.00 -6.67 30.25
C ASP A 523 -15.62 -7.34 30.25
N TRP A 524 -14.61 -6.65 29.71
CA TRP A 524 -13.22 -7.08 29.78
C TRP A 524 -12.69 -7.06 31.22
N LEU A 525 -12.95 -5.99 31.98
CA LEU A 525 -12.52 -5.86 33.37
C LEU A 525 -13.06 -6.98 34.25
N LEU A 526 -14.36 -7.30 34.10
CA LEU A 526 -15.02 -8.37 34.87
C LEU A 526 -14.56 -9.78 34.48
N ALA A 527 -14.07 -9.96 33.25
CA ALA A 527 -13.48 -11.23 32.81
C ALA A 527 -12.00 -11.36 33.23
N SER A 528 -11.35 -10.25 33.54
CA SER A 528 -9.92 -10.18 33.87
C SER A 528 -9.68 -10.26 35.37
N THR A 529 -8.44 -10.58 35.77
CA THR A 529 -8.06 -10.46 37.19
C THR A 529 -7.99 -8.99 37.58
N LEU A 530 -8.95 -8.51 38.34
CA LEU A 530 -9.00 -7.13 38.82
C LEU A 530 -7.85 -6.85 39.79
N LYS A 531 -6.88 -6.03 39.37
CA LYS A 531 -5.72 -5.62 40.19
C LYS A 531 -5.71 -4.11 40.38
N LEU A 532 -5.40 -3.66 41.60
CA LEU A 532 -5.23 -2.25 41.94
C LEU A 532 -3.85 -1.69 41.58
N THR A 533 -2.90 -2.56 41.23
CA THR A 533 -1.48 -2.19 41.04
C THR A 533 -1.19 -1.32 39.82
N GLY A 534 -2.06 -1.31 38.80
CA GLY A 534 -1.89 -0.48 37.59
C GLY A 534 -2.48 0.94 37.70
N LEU A 535 -3.36 1.17 38.68
CA LEU A 535 -4.05 2.44 38.90
C LEU A 535 -3.18 3.47 39.63
N THR A 536 -2.15 3.04 40.36
CA THR A 536 -1.27 3.90 41.16
C THR A 536 -0.59 5.01 40.36
N LYS A 537 -0.18 4.73 39.11
CA LYS A 537 0.43 5.74 38.23
C LYS A 537 -0.58 6.80 37.78
N ARG A 538 -1.82 6.40 37.45
CA ARG A 538 -2.89 7.31 37.01
C ARG A 538 -3.46 8.13 38.18
N LEU A 539 -3.63 7.49 39.32
CA LEU A 539 -4.14 8.13 40.54
C LEU A 539 -3.07 9.00 41.23
N GLY A 540 -1.79 8.78 40.95
CA GLY A 540 -0.67 9.55 41.49
C GLY A 540 -0.60 10.99 40.96
N ALA A 541 -1.15 11.26 39.77
CA ALA A 541 -1.23 12.59 39.17
C ALA A 541 -2.27 13.51 39.86
N LEU A 542 -3.17 12.95 40.67
CA LEU A 542 -4.27 13.68 41.31
C LEU A 542 -3.82 14.47 42.53
N THR A 543 -4.41 15.65 42.77
CA THR A 543 -4.21 16.42 44.00
C THR A 543 -4.89 15.74 45.20
N THR A 544 -4.49 16.10 46.43
CA THR A 544 -5.07 15.54 47.67
C THR A 544 -6.59 15.73 47.75
N ALA A 545 -7.12 16.86 47.27
CA ALA A 545 -8.56 17.13 47.25
C ALA A 545 -9.31 16.26 46.23
N GLN A 546 -8.69 15.97 45.08
CA GLN A 546 -9.27 15.09 44.05
C GLN A 546 -9.24 13.63 44.47
N ARG A 547 -8.15 13.19 45.12
CA ARG A 547 -8.07 11.84 45.69
C ARG A 547 -9.16 11.59 46.74
N ALA A 548 -9.46 12.58 47.58
CA ALA A 548 -10.58 12.48 48.53
C ALA A 548 -11.93 12.36 47.82
N ARG A 549 -12.14 13.07 46.70
CA ARG A 549 -13.36 12.95 45.88
C ARG A 549 -13.50 11.60 45.19
N VAL A 550 -12.42 11.04 44.63
CA VAL A 550 -12.41 9.69 44.05
C VAL A 550 -12.68 8.62 45.12
N ALA A 551 -12.15 8.82 46.33
CA ALA A 551 -12.43 7.96 47.47
C ALA A 551 -13.92 7.99 47.85
N GLY A 552 -14.51 9.19 47.96
CA GLY A 552 -15.93 9.35 48.23
C GLY A 552 -16.83 8.79 47.13
N PHE A 553 -16.40 8.84 45.86
CA PHE A 553 -17.10 8.20 44.75
C PHE A 553 -17.11 6.67 44.86
N ALA A 554 -15.97 6.04 45.15
CA ALA A 554 -15.89 4.60 45.36
C ALA A 554 -16.79 4.15 46.53
N THR A 555 -16.80 4.91 47.62
CA THR A 555 -17.68 4.68 48.79
C THR A 555 -19.15 4.90 48.47
N ALA A 556 -19.46 5.90 47.63
CA ALA A 556 -20.81 6.17 47.16
C ALA A 556 -21.36 5.01 46.33
N ILE A 557 -20.57 4.43 45.43
CA ILE A 557 -20.94 3.27 44.62
C ILE A 557 -21.24 2.06 45.50
N ALA A 558 -20.35 1.73 46.45
CA ALA A 558 -20.58 0.64 47.39
C ALA A 558 -21.89 0.81 48.18
N ALA A 559 -22.25 2.06 48.50
CA ALA A 559 -23.46 2.38 49.25
C ALA A 559 -24.76 2.34 48.42
N VAL A 560 -24.70 2.24 47.09
CA VAL A 560 -25.90 2.25 46.22
C VAL A 560 -26.80 1.05 46.47
N ASP A 561 -26.22 -0.14 46.69
CA ASP A 561 -26.98 -1.38 46.90
C ASP A 561 -27.57 -1.48 48.32
N GLY A 562 -27.29 -0.50 49.18
CA GLY A 562 -27.86 -0.36 50.52
C GLY A 562 -27.33 -1.34 51.57
N VAL A 563 -26.51 -2.32 51.17
CA VAL A 563 -25.85 -3.29 52.06
C VAL A 563 -24.38 -3.38 51.68
N VAL A 564 -23.52 -2.70 52.43
CA VAL A 564 -22.06 -2.77 52.22
C VAL A 564 -21.49 -3.94 53.00
N SER A 565 -20.78 -4.84 52.32
CA SER A 565 -20.21 -6.04 52.93
C SER A 565 -18.87 -5.75 53.65
N PRO A 566 -18.44 -6.61 54.58
CA PRO A 566 -17.12 -6.49 55.19
C PRO A 566 -15.96 -6.56 54.19
N ALA A 567 -16.10 -7.34 53.10
CA ALA A 567 -15.06 -7.48 52.08
C ALA A 567 -14.96 -6.26 51.17
N GLU A 568 -16.09 -5.61 50.87
CA GLU A 568 -16.13 -4.31 50.19
C GLU A 568 -15.47 -3.22 51.04
N VAL A 569 -15.77 -3.16 52.35
CA VAL A 569 -15.15 -2.20 53.27
C VAL A 569 -13.63 -2.39 53.31
N ASP A 570 -13.14 -3.63 53.39
CA ASP A 570 -11.70 -3.91 53.35
C ASP A 570 -11.04 -3.50 52.02
N THR A 571 -11.79 -3.62 50.92
CA THR A 571 -11.33 -3.18 49.59
C THR A 571 -11.32 -1.65 49.48
N LEU A 572 -12.34 -0.96 50.00
CA LEU A 572 -12.37 0.49 50.12
C LEU A 572 -11.22 1.02 50.99
N ARG A 573 -10.91 0.37 52.13
CA ARG A 573 -9.75 0.74 52.96
C ARG A 573 -8.43 0.64 52.20
N LYS A 574 -8.27 -0.37 51.33
CA LYS A 574 -7.11 -0.48 50.44
C LYS A 574 -7.09 0.65 49.40
N ILE A 575 -8.23 1.01 48.81
CA ILE A 575 -8.35 2.12 47.87
C ILE A 575 -8.02 3.47 48.54
N TYR A 576 -8.53 3.75 49.75
CA TYR A 576 -8.23 4.96 50.52
C TYR A 576 -6.73 5.07 50.80
N LYS A 577 -6.10 3.95 51.20
CA LYS A 577 -4.64 3.88 51.38
C LYS A 577 -3.88 4.19 50.09
N LEU A 578 -4.33 3.66 48.94
CA LEU A 578 -3.71 3.93 47.63
C LEU A 578 -3.89 5.40 47.20
N LEU A 579 -5.00 6.02 47.57
CA LEU A 579 -5.29 7.43 47.34
C LEU A 579 -4.60 8.36 48.35
N GLY A 580 -3.79 7.83 49.28
CA GLY A 580 -3.11 8.62 50.30
C GLY A 580 -4.04 9.24 51.34
N GLN A 581 -5.25 8.70 51.48
CA GLN A 581 -6.23 9.07 52.50
C GLN A 581 -6.12 8.14 53.72
N GLU A 582 -6.70 8.57 54.84
CA GLU A 582 -6.74 7.78 56.07
C GLU A 582 -7.73 6.60 55.89
N PRO A 583 -7.31 5.32 56.05
CA PRO A 583 -8.15 4.17 55.72
C PRO A 583 -9.42 4.04 56.57
N ASP A 584 -9.41 4.43 57.84
CA ASP A 584 -10.56 4.26 58.72
C ASP A 584 -11.63 5.35 58.51
N SER A 585 -11.32 6.40 57.75
CA SER A 585 -12.27 7.42 57.31
C SER A 585 -13.38 6.86 56.42
N VAL A 586 -13.18 5.68 55.81
CA VAL A 586 -14.22 4.91 55.10
C VAL A 586 -15.47 4.70 55.99
N TYR A 587 -15.28 4.38 57.27
CA TYR A 587 -16.39 4.14 58.19
C TYR A 587 -17.21 5.40 58.46
N ALA A 588 -16.53 6.54 58.65
CA ALA A 588 -17.18 7.83 58.87
C ALA A 588 -18.00 8.26 57.65
N GLU A 589 -17.48 8.00 56.45
CA GLU A 589 -18.12 8.36 55.20
C GLU A 589 -19.30 7.42 54.88
N LEU A 590 -19.16 6.11 55.07
CA LEU A 590 -20.28 5.16 54.99
C LEU A 590 -21.40 5.50 55.99
N HIS A 591 -21.05 5.89 57.22
CA HIS A 591 -22.02 6.34 58.21
C HIS A 591 -22.70 7.65 57.82
N ALA A 592 -21.97 8.61 57.25
CA ALA A 592 -22.54 9.85 56.74
C ALA A 592 -23.52 9.61 55.59
N LEU A 593 -23.19 8.69 54.67
CA LEU A 593 -24.08 8.28 53.57
C LEU A 593 -25.31 7.53 54.07
N ALA A 594 -25.14 6.58 55.02
CA ALA A 594 -26.25 5.88 55.64
C ALA A 594 -27.15 6.80 56.49
N ALA A 595 -26.58 7.83 57.12
CA ALA A 595 -27.33 8.84 57.87
C ALA A 595 -28.08 9.82 56.93
N SER A 596 -27.53 10.09 55.75
CA SER A 596 -28.17 10.87 54.68
C SER A 596 -29.30 10.09 53.97
N ALA A 597 -29.25 8.76 54.02
CA ALA A 597 -30.26 7.85 53.49
C ALA A 597 -31.41 7.53 54.47
N ARG A 598 -31.34 7.97 55.73
CA ARG A 598 -32.50 7.96 56.62
C ARG A 598 -33.32 9.23 56.40
N PRO A 599 -34.66 9.13 56.28
CA PRO A 599 -35.48 10.33 56.29
C PRO A 599 -35.15 11.12 57.56
N THR A 600 -35.03 12.44 57.40
CA THR A 600 -34.79 13.40 58.48
C THR A 600 -35.57 13.00 59.74
N PRO A 601 -34.97 13.04 60.94
CA PRO A 601 -35.76 12.87 62.15
C PRO A 601 -36.84 13.95 62.13
N ALA A 602 -38.10 13.54 62.27
CA ALA A 602 -39.23 14.44 62.30
C ALA A 602 -38.97 15.55 63.32
N THR A 603 -38.82 16.78 62.84
CA THR A 603 -38.78 18.00 63.66
C THR A 603 -40.21 18.40 64.04
N ASP A 604 -40.97 17.49 64.63
CA ASP A 604 -42.20 17.83 65.33
C ASP A 604 -41.91 17.84 66.84
N PRO A 605 -42.30 18.89 67.58
CA PRO A 605 -42.06 18.97 69.01
C PRO A 605 -42.84 17.85 69.72
N VAL A 606 -42.12 17.01 70.47
CA VAL A 606 -42.71 16.04 71.39
C VAL A 606 -43.47 16.81 72.47
N VAL A 607 -44.80 16.79 72.39
CA VAL A 607 -45.68 17.34 73.42
C VAL A 607 -45.63 16.43 74.63
N VAL A 608 -44.99 16.90 75.71
CA VAL A 608 -45.03 16.25 77.02
C VAL A 608 -46.43 16.50 77.60
N LEU A 609 -47.27 15.47 77.61
CA LEU A 609 -48.53 15.47 78.36
C LEU A 609 -48.24 15.46 79.87
N PRO A 610 -48.82 16.38 80.67
CA PRO A 610 -48.70 16.33 82.12
C PRO A 610 -49.42 15.12 82.70
N ALA A 611 -48.85 14.53 83.74
CA ALA A 611 -49.38 13.36 84.44
C ALA A 611 -50.79 13.58 85.00
N SER A 612 -51.74 12.72 84.64
CA SER A 612 -53.03 12.60 85.33
C SER A 612 -52.93 11.57 86.45
N THR A 613 -53.25 12.01 87.66
CA THR A 613 -53.35 11.22 88.89
C THR A 613 -54.65 10.40 88.93
N GLY A 614 -54.55 9.08 89.14
CA GLY A 614 -55.66 8.23 89.60
C GLY A 614 -55.69 6.82 88.98
N PRO A 615 -56.10 5.76 89.72
CA PRO A 615 -55.45 4.45 89.61
C PRO A 615 -56.29 3.30 89.01
N SER A 616 -55.54 2.25 88.63
CA SER A 616 -55.92 0.83 88.44
C SER A 616 -56.59 0.40 87.12
N GLY A 617 -56.00 -0.61 86.47
CA GLY A 617 -56.64 -1.47 85.46
C GLY A 617 -55.89 -1.57 84.12
N TYR A 618 -55.31 -2.75 83.85
CA TYR A 618 -54.58 -3.14 82.63
C TYR A 618 -55.42 -3.07 81.34
N LEU A 619 -54.81 -2.72 80.20
CA LEU A 619 -54.97 -3.38 78.88
C LEU A 619 -53.74 -3.10 77.98
N LEU A 620 -53.06 -4.15 77.50
CA LEU A 620 -52.03 -4.07 76.46
C LEU A 620 -52.66 -3.59 75.13
N PRO A 621 -52.06 -2.64 74.39
CA PRO A 621 -52.46 -2.34 73.02
C PRO A 621 -52.15 -3.53 72.09
N PRO A 622 -53.03 -3.85 71.11
CA PRO A 622 -52.84 -4.97 70.20
C PRO A 622 -51.59 -4.78 69.33
N ALA A 623 -50.87 -5.88 69.08
CA ALA A 623 -49.75 -5.91 68.14
C ALA A 623 -50.22 -5.46 66.74
N PRO A 624 -49.48 -4.58 66.04
CA PRO A 624 -49.83 -4.21 64.68
C PRO A 624 -49.75 -5.44 63.78
N GLU A 625 -50.84 -5.65 63.03
CA GLU A 625 -50.97 -6.69 62.03
C GLU A 625 -49.82 -6.60 61.01
N VAL A 626 -49.16 -7.74 60.81
CA VAL A 626 -48.23 -7.99 59.72
C VAL A 626 -49.00 -7.80 58.40
N ARG A 627 -48.89 -6.62 57.80
CA ARG A 627 -49.13 -6.47 56.36
C ARG A 627 -47.98 -7.18 55.65
N ALA A 628 -48.31 -8.33 55.07
CA ALA A 628 -47.49 -8.95 54.05
C ALA A 628 -47.44 -7.99 52.84
N GLU A 629 -46.34 -7.23 52.73
CA GLU A 629 -45.96 -6.65 51.45
C GLU A 629 -45.27 -7.72 50.60
N PRO A 630 -45.49 -7.72 49.27
CA PRO A 630 -44.82 -8.67 48.39
C PRO A 630 -43.31 -8.42 48.42
N THR A 631 -42.54 -9.47 48.71
CA THR A 631 -41.10 -9.51 48.47
C THR A 631 -40.80 -9.24 47.01
N GLY A 632 -40.05 -8.17 46.73
CA GLY A 632 -39.45 -7.92 45.42
C GLY A 632 -39.69 -6.51 44.89
N ALA A 633 -38.96 -5.52 45.41
CA ALA A 633 -38.43 -4.35 44.69
C ALA A 633 -37.74 -3.44 45.71
N VAL A 634 -36.41 -3.42 45.72
CA VAL A 634 -35.66 -2.33 46.36
C VAL A 634 -36.03 -1.06 45.60
N ARG A 635 -36.78 -0.16 46.25
CA ARG A 635 -37.16 1.13 45.67
C ARG A 635 -36.08 2.14 46.07
N LEU A 636 -35.09 2.31 45.20
CA LEU A 636 -34.07 3.35 45.30
C LEU A 636 -34.75 4.73 45.41
N ASP A 637 -34.31 5.55 46.36
CA ASP A 637 -34.80 6.92 46.53
C ASP A 637 -34.27 7.81 45.40
N PRO A 638 -35.12 8.30 44.48
CA PRO A 638 -34.69 9.09 43.34
C PRO A 638 -33.99 10.39 43.76
N ALA A 639 -34.29 10.96 44.94
CA ALA A 639 -33.63 12.17 45.41
C ALA A 639 -32.20 11.91 45.91
N LEU A 640 -31.96 10.74 46.51
CA LEU A 640 -30.63 10.29 46.94
C LEU A 640 -29.77 9.95 45.71
N VAL A 641 -30.37 9.30 44.72
CA VAL A 641 -29.75 9.01 43.42
C VAL A 641 -29.37 10.30 42.70
N GLU A 642 -30.24 11.31 42.63
CA GLU A 642 -29.96 12.61 42.01
C GLU A 642 -28.83 13.38 42.72
N ALA A 643 -28.75 13.30 44.05
CA ALA A 643 -27.65 13.90 44.82
C ALA A 643 -26.32 13.20 44.54
N LYS A 644 -26.33 11.86 44.44
CA LYS A 644 -25.18 11.03 44.09
C LYS A 644 -24.74 11.21 42.64
N MET A 645 -25.69 11.46 41.72
CA MET A 645 -25.45 11.82 40.32
C MET A 645 -24.68 13.14 40.21
N ARG A 646 -25.01 14.16 41.02
CA ARG A 646 -24.31 15.46 41.02
C ARG A 646 -22.88 15.39 41.57
N GLU A 647 -22.66 14.63 42.64
CA GLU A 647 -21.32 14.45 43.21
C GLU A 647 -20.39 13.70 42.26
N SER A 648 -20.93 12.70 41.56
CA SER A 648 -20.20 11.87 40.60
C SER A 648 -19.77 12.63 39.35
N ALA A 649 -20.67 13.45 38.77
CA ALA A 649 -20.34 14.33 37.65
C ALA A 649 -19.22 15.32 38.00
N ALA A 650 -19.18 15.82 39.23
CA ALA A 650 -18.13 16.73 39.68
C ALA A 650 -16.76 16.05 39.81
N VAL A 651 -16.69 14.80 40.30
CA VAL A 651 -15.42 14.04 40.36
C VAL A 651 -14.92 13.72 38.96
N ALA A 652 -15.84 13.33 38.08
CA ALA A 652 -15.51 12.90 36.74
C ALA A 652 -15.05 14.08 35.85
N ALA A 653 -15.68 15.26 35.96
CA ALA A 653 -15.21 16.50 35.33
C ALA A 653 -13.81 16.91 35.82
N LEU A 654 -13.55 16.82 37.13
CA LEU A 654 -12.22 17.15 37.68
C LEU A 654 -11.13 16.16 37.29
N LEU A 655 -11.47 14.90 37.06
CA LEU A 655 -10.54 13.93 36.52
C LEU A 655 -10.27 14.26 35.05
N SER A 656 -11.28 14.66 34.28
CA SER A 656 -11.11 15.13 32.90
C SER A 656 -10.15 16.32 32.83
N ASP A 657 -10.38 17.36 33.64
CA ASP A 657 -9.55 18.56 33.71
C ASP A 657 -8.09 18.28 34.14
N VAL A 658 -7.82 17.15 34.82
CA VAL A 658 -6.46 16.75 35.22
C VAL A 658 -5.77 15.89 34.17
N PHE A 659 -6.54 15.18 33.35
CA PHE A 659 -6.01 14.41 32.23
C PHE A 659 -5.96 15.21 30.92
N GLU A 660 -6.40 16.47 30.92
CA GLU A 660 -5.93 17.53 30.02
C GLU A 660 -4.50 17.92 30.41
N ASP A 661 -3.49 17.25 29.84
CA ASP A 661 -2.11 17.72 29.97
C ASP A 661 -1.89 18.95 29.06
N GLU A 662 -1.62 20.08 29.73
CA GLU A 662 -0.92 21.32 29.36
C GLU A 662 -1.31 22.06 28.05
N PRO A 663 -1.38 23.41 28.07
CA PRO A 663 -1.59 24.18 26.85
C PRO A 663 -0.48 23.82 25.84
N GLU A 664 -0.93 23.55 24.63
CA GLU A 664 -0.19 23.68 23.38
C GLU A 664 0.95 24.68 23.58
N GLU A 665 2.18 24.17 23.47
CA GLU A 665 3.42 24.91 23.59
C GLU A 665 3.22 26.29 22.99
N ALA A 666 3.22 27.32 23.85
CA ALA A 666 3.03 28.70 23.40
C ALA A 666 3.98 28.92 22.22
N PRO A 667 3.50 29.48 21.09
CA PRO A 667 4.31 29.59 19.88
C PRO A 667 5.66 30.17 20.26
N PRO A 668 6.79 29.54 19.87
CA PRO A 668 8.08 30.03 20.27
C PRO A 668 8.16 31.51 19.89
N ALA A 669 8.60 32.32 20.84
CA ALA A 669 8.87 33.74 20.63
C ALA A 669 9.64 33.91 19.31
N PRO A 670 9.41 34.99 18.54
CA PRO A 670 9.94 35.13 17.20
C PRO A 670 11.46 35.00 17.22
N VAL A 671 11.96 33.83 16.86
CA VAL A 671 13.37 33.60 16.61
C VAL A 671 13.66 34.37 15.34
N VAL A 672 14.56 35.35 15.48
CA VAL A 672 15.06 36.20 14.41
C VAL A 672 15.26 35.33 13.16
N ALA A 673 14.51 35.63 12.09
CA ALA A 673 14.56 34.88 10.85
C ALA A 673 16.00 34.93 10.28
N VAL A 674 16.76 33.86 10.51
CA VAL A 674 18.02 33.62 9.84
C VAL A 674 17.67 33.09 8.45
N ALA A 675 18.27 33.65 7.40
CA ALA A 675 18.09 33.15 6.04
C ALA A 675 18.45 31.65 5.98
N ALA A 676 17.50 30.83 5.57
CA ALA A 676 17.67 29.39 5.43
C ALA A 676 18.83 29.06 4.49
N VAL A 677 19.59 28.03 4.83
CA VAL A 677 20.65 27.48 4.00
C VAL A 677 20.05 26.31 3.20
N GLY A 678 19.84 26.49 1.90
CA GLY A 678 19.25 25.46 1.04
C GLY A 678 17.87 24.98 1.54
N PRO A 679 17.61 23.65 1.63
CA PRO A 679 16.35 23.07 2.05
C PRO A 679 16.17 22.95 3.58
N LEU A 680 17.14 23.42 4.39
CA LEU A 680 17.14 23.23 5.85
C LEU A 680 16.20 24.18 6.58
N ASP A 681 15.60 23.72 7.68
CA ASP A 681 14.85 24.57 8.60
C ASP A 681 15.75 25.57 9.36
N ALA A 682 15.14 26.46 10.13
CA ALA A 682 15.87 27.52 10.83
C ALA A 682 16.85 26.99 11.89
N ALA A 683 16.55 25.87 12.54
CA ALA A 683 17.40 25.29 13.58
C ALA A 683 18.63 24.59 12.97
N HIS A 684 18.42 23.81 11.91
CA HIS A 684 19.51 23.14 11.18
C HIS A 684 20.36 24.15 10.39
N SER A 685 19.75 25.21 9.84
CA SER A 685 20.49 26.30 9.19
C SER A 685 21.41 27.05 10.15
N ALA A 686 20.97 27.26 11.40
CA ALA A 686 21.80 27.86 12.44
C ALA A 686 22.98 26.95 12.83
N LEU A 687 22.72 25.64 12.97
CA LEU A 687 23.74 24.64 13.25
C LEU A 687 24.80 24.56 12.14
N VAL A 688 24.39 24.47 10.87
CA VAL A 688 25.30 24.41 9.70
C VAL A 688 26.21 25.63 9.65
N ARG A 689 25.68 26.84 9.84
CA ARG A 689 26.49 28.07 9.84
C ARG A 689 27.56 28.09 10.93
N VAL A 690 27.31 27.44 12.07
CA VAL A 690 28.32 27.30 13.14
C VAL A 690 29.34 26.23 12.74
N LEU A 691 28.90 25.08 12.25
CA LEU A 691 29.77 23.96 11.92
C LEU A 691 30.76 24.28 10.80
N VAL A 692 30.36 25.04 9.78
CA VAL A 692 31.23 25.41 8.65
C VAL A 692 32.34 26.42 8.99
N THR A 693 32.35 26.95 10.21
CA THR A 693 33.41 27.88 10.68
C THR A 693 34.73 27.17 11.00
N ARG A 694 34.70 25.84 11.13
CA ARG A 694 35.87 24.98 11.41
C ARG A 694 35.85 23.77 10.48
N THR A 695 37.02 23.22 10.20
CA THR A 695 37.19 22.05 9.34
C THR A 695 37.04 20.72 10.08
N SER A 696 37.10 20.74 11.42
CA SER A 696 36.90 19.55 12.27
C SER A 696 36.30 19.93 13.62
N TRP A 697 35.56 18.98 14.21
CA TRP A 697 34.88 19.08 15.50
C TRP A 697 35.05 17.79 16.28
N SER A 698 35.24 17.88 17.60
CA SER A 698 35.12 16.68 18.45
C SER A 698 33.65 16.31 18.68
N ARG A 699 33.36 15.03 18.94
CA ARG A 699 31.98 14.55 19.17
C ARG A 699 31.29 15.29 20.34
N ALA A 700 32.03 15.57 21.41
CA ALA A 700 31.51 16.33 22.56
C ALA A 700 31.18 17.80 22.23
N GLU A 701 31.96 18.45 21.35
CA GLU A 701 31.67 19.82 20.91
C GLU A 701 30.48 19.86 19.95
N PHE A 702 30.34 18.87 19.07
CA PHE A 702 29.20 18.73 18.17
C PHE A 702 27.89 18.53 18.95
N GLU A 703 27.89 17.64 19.94
CA GLU A 703 26.73 17.40 20.82
C GLU A 703 26.32 18.67 21.57
N ALA A 704 27.28 19.45 22.06
CA ALA A 704 27.01 20.73 22.72
C ALA A 704 26.35 21.74 21.76
N ARG A 705 26.76 21.80 20.49
CA ARG A 705 26.13 22.68 19.48
C ARG A 705 24.74 22.22 19.08
N CYS A 706 24.50 20.91 19.01
CA CYS A 706 23.17 20.36 18.80
C CYS A 706 22.24 20.71 19.96
N ALA A 707 22.72 20.57 21.21
CA ALA A 707 21.96 20.95 22.40
C ALA A 707 21.64 22.45 22.46
N GLU A 708 22.58 23.34 22.07
CA GLU A 708 22.34 24.78 21.95
C GLU A 708 21.27 25.13 20.89
N ALA A 709 21.16 24.31 19.84
CA ALA A 709 20.16 24.45 18.78
C ALA A 709 18.83 23.71 19.08
N GLY A 710 18.72 23.00 20.22
CA GLY A 710 17.56 22.18 20.56
C GLY A 710 17.39 20.91 19.72
N LEU A 711 18.47 20.43 19.09
CA LEU A 711 18.48 19.28 18.18
C LEU A 711 19.14 18.06 18.81
N LEU A 712 18.67 16.87 18.43
CA LEU A 712 19.32 15.60 18.79
C LEU A 712 20.52 15.36 17.86
N PRO A 713 21.72 15.01 18.38
CA PRO A 713 22.95 14.94 17.59
C PRO A 713 22.88 14.04 16.35
N GLU A 714 22.43 12.78 16.52
CA GLU A 714 22.34 11.81 15.41
C GLU A 714 21.30 12.26 14.37
N GLY A 715 20.15 12.78 14.81
CA GLY A 715 19.12 13.28 13.90
C GLY A 715 19.54 14.56 13.15
N ALA A 716 20.31 15.44 13.80
CA ALA A 716 20.85 16.63 13.17
C ALA A 716 21.90 16.28 12.11
N LEU A 717 22.74 15.26 12.38
CA LEU A 717 23.74 14.78 11.44
C LEU A 717 23.09 14.19 10.18
N ASP A 718 22.05 13.37 10.35
CA ASP A 718 21.29 12.79 9.25
C ASP A 718 20.65 13.88 8.36
N VAL A 719 19.92 14.82 8.96
CA VAL A 719 19.21 15.88 8.22
C VAL A 719 20.17 16.82 7.48
N VAL A 720 21.29 17.17 8.11
CA VAL A 720 22.30 18.06 7.50
C VAL A 720 23.04 17.35 6.36
N ASN A 721 23.38 16.07 6.53
CA ASN A 721 24.04 15.31 5.48
C ASN A 721 23.10 14.96 4.32
N GLU A 722 21.83 14.68 4.58
CA GLU A 722 20.83 14.46 3.54
C GLU A 722 20.64 15.71 2.68
N ALA A 723 20.53 16.89 3.31
CA ALA A 723 20.45 18.16 2.60
C ALA A 723 21.71 18.48 1.78
N ALA A 724 22.89 18.09 2.26
CA ALA A 724 24.15 18.26 1.53
C ALA A 724 24.25 17.29 0.34
N VAL A 725 23.89 16.03 0.53
CA VAL A 725 23.86 15.04 -0.56
C VAL A 725 22.87 15.45 -1.65
N GLU A 726 21.72 16.03 -1.29
CA GLU A 726 20.73 16.51 -2.28
C GLU A 726 21.26 17.66 -3.17
N VAL A 727 22.19 18.47 -2.66
CA VAL A 727 22.73 19.64 -3.38
C VAL A 727 24.06 19.33 -4.06
N SER A 728 24.93 18.52 -3.45
CA SER A 728 26.32 18.29 -3.90
C SER A 728 26.72 16.83 -4.07
N ASP A 729 25.80 15.87 -3.97
CA ASP A 729 26.06 14.41 -4.02
C ASP A 729 27.07 13.90 -2.96
N GLU A 730 27.44 14.73 -1.98
CA GLU A 730 28.40 14.43 -0.91
C GLU A 730 27.86 14.92 0.46
N PRO A 731 28.11 14.19 1.56
CA PRO A 731 27.72 14.62 2.90
C PRO A 731 28.54 15.83 3.36
N LEU A 732 27.94 16.72 4.16
CA LEU A 732 28.65 17.87 4.72
C LEU A 732 29.57 17.47 5.87
N ILE A 733 29.17 16.47 6.67
CA ILE A 733 29.82 16.02 7.90
C ILE A 733 30.20 14.56 7.75
N GLU A 734 31.50 14.27 7.77
CA GLU A 734 32.05 12.92 7.72
C GLU A 734 32.56 12.51 9.11
N ASP A 735 32.17 11.32 9.59
CA ASP A 735 32.68 10.73 10.84
C ASP A 735 33.98 9.96 10.53
N ASP A 736 35.11 10.43 11.07
CA ASP A 736 36.43 9.80 10.87
C ASP A 736 36.81 8.83 12.01
N GLY A 737 35.90 8.60 12.95
CA GLY A 737 36.06 7.73 14.12
C GLY A 737 36.59 8.43 15.38
N ASP A 738 37.33 9.53 15.23
CA ASP A 738 37.85 10.34 16.36
C ASP A 738 37.11 11.69 16.48
N GLY A 739 36.38 12.11 15.44
CA GLY A 739 35.57 13.32 15.40
C GLY A 739 34.79 13.47 14.09
N PHE A 740 34.34 14.70 13.84
CA PHE A 740 33.58 15.06 12.64
C PHE A 740 34.40 16.02 11.78
N VAL A 741 34.57 15.69 10.51
CA VAL A 741 35.27 16.51 9.51
C VAL A 741 34.24 17.15 8.58
N ILE A 742 34.41 18.44 8.28
CA ILE A 742 33.51 19.17 7.38
C ILE A 742 34.06 19.08 5.96
N ASN A 743 33.25 18.55 5.04
CA ASN A 743 33.59 18.44 3.63
C ASN A 743 33.54 19.84 2.98
N ASP A 744 34.71 20.31 2.52
CA ASP A 744 34.90 21.64 1.95
C ASP A 744 34.17 21.86 0.61
N TYR A 745 33.94 20.79 -0.16
CA TYR A 745 33.20 20.81 -1.43
C TYR A 745 31.70 20.95 -1.17
N ALA A 746 31.14 20.07 -0.33
CA ALA A 746 29.74 20.15 0.09
C ALA A 746 29.41 21.48 0.80
N ARG A 747 30.34 22.01 1.61
CA ARG A 747 30.21 23.35 2.22
C ARG A 747 30.05 24.45 1.16
N GLY A 748 30.82 24.38 0.08
CA GLY A 748 30.83 25.40 -0.97
C GLY A 748 29.52 25.47 -1.74
N GLU A 749 28.98 24.30 -2.09
CA GLU A 749 27.72 24.18 -2.82
C GLU A 749 26.50 24.46 -1.94
N LEU A 750 26.51 24.06 -0.66
CA LEU A 750 25.38 24.26 0.26
C LEU A 750 25.20 25.73 0.68
N LEU A 751 26.28 26.54 0.66
CA LEU A 751 26.27 27.96 1.05
C LEU A 751 26.29 28.94 -0.14
N ALA A 752 26.29 28.43 -1.38
CA ALA A 752 26.16 29.20 -2.60
C ALA A 752 24.70 29.65 -2.82
#